data_AF-A0A815XKQ8-F1
#
_entry.id   AF-A0A815XKQ8-F1
#
_cell.length_a   1.000
_cell.length_b   1.000
_cell.length_c   1.000
_cell.angle_alpha   90.00
_cell.angle_beta   90.00
_cell.angle_gamma   90.00
#
_symmetry.space_group_name_H-M   'P 1'
#
loop_
_entity.id
_entity.type
_entity.pdbx_description
1 polymer ?
#
loop_
_entity_poly.entity_id
_entity_poly.type
_entity_poly.pdbx_seq_one_letter_code
_entity_poly.pdbx_strand_id
1 'polypeptide(L)'
;MLDNRHVDVSRLFIYYNSRCIDGLDSVNMEDNGTRITSAIEALKKWGCCKEDTYPYNEKNKNTKPSQHCYDEGENYRIKKFMQIKVDLNEMKACLAESYPFVFGLRLFESFAQARDQYGRVPMPTLFPRNKDKMIGQHTMLAVGYNDDHSSDFPLNISNNLSENRNDRRVLSKVSANSSNVLLEERTEMNANTLFIPSSEMKTSKSKEYSSHFLCNEFIIYRAGRPLTWKEIVEVRTLLKNDACNDLIKIFRKHSERKNDPFLWGDEIEYSLVRFDHENQHVQLLLKADELLAKLNENLDKESCPVEFHAEDCNFVIEGIPSIPYSSQISSFPLVETNMKSRREVVQRFLNPNEFILTFSAFPRLGCFHCTYPEYESDPLNSFEYSLTCSDYYKTPEYPRTMFLNKNVIERRQGKVSVNVPIMKDTNTSDPFEDDFSSYGVENWQKYVETRQINHIHLDSSSIGWGCSCLQVTLQASSFHESLLLYDQLIPLTPLFLSLSTSCPIWRGYLSEVDSRWNILSKTTDDRTNEELNENLIEFSRYASVPCYLLNSSESFNDLFIHYDKEIYEKLIENNCPSVVAKHFAHLFIRDPLYVTDQQVNFEQNSSTNLFKFENHNSMIWNSLRFKPPVTDEMTSLGWRIEFRPMELQLTDFENAALSVFLILLTRSILSFEIDLRIPISLIHENMQRAQVKNTIQQMKFYFRKQNHICEMTIDEIINGSENYFGLKSLVLNYLNSFEDIDISTRQTMNEYIEFISQRAKGDLLSNAMWMRKSIENHHLYQHDSIVSEQIQYDLFRQIEQIANQKQLNLSHLISN
;
A
#
# COMPACT_ATOMS: atom_id res chain seq x y z
N MET A 1 -12.68 10.10 58.80
CA MET A 1 -11.21 10.04 58.75
C MET A 1 -10.80 8.58 58.91
N LEU A 2 -10.63 7.88 57.77
CA LEU A 2 -9.85 6.64 57.73
C LEU A 2 -8.39 7.07 57.59
N ASP A 3 -7.55 6.53 58.46
CA ASP A 3 -6.12 6.80 58.54
C ASP A 3 -5.46 6.31 57.25
N ASN A 4 -5.11 7.21 56.33
CA ASN A 4 -4.46 6.93 55.04
C ASN A 4 -2.98 6.52 55.24
N ARG A 5 -2.73 5.46 56.01
CA ARG A 5 -1.41 4.82 56.05
C ARG A 5 -1.34 3.79 54.93
N HIS A 6 -0.46 4.03 53.96
CA HIS A 6 -0.09 3.07 52.92
C HIS A 6 0.41 1.78 53.59
N VAL A 7 -0.11 0.63 53.19
CA VAL A 7 0.31 -0.68 53.70
C VAL A 7 0.76 -1.53 52.52
N ASP A 8 2.02 -1.93 52.52
CA ASP A 8 2.57 -2.80 51.49
C ASP A 8 2.04 -4.23 51.66
N VAL A 9 1.68 -4.86 50.55
CA VAL A 9 1.16 -6.23 50.51
C VAL A 9 2.25 -7.23 50.16
N SER A 10 2.21 -8.42 50.75
CA SER A 10 3.24 -9.44 50.58
C SER A 10 3.32 -9.98 49.14
N ARG A 11 4.39 -9.62 48.44
CA ARG A 11 4.64 -10.11 47.07
C ARG A 11 4.82 -11.63 47.01
N LEU A 12 5.49 -12.21 48.01
CA LEU A 12 5.69 -13.67 48.07
C LEU A 12 4.38 -14.42 48.35
N PHE A 13 3.46 -13.83 49.12
CA PHE A 13 2.14 -14.42 49.35
C PHE A 13 1.35 -14.52 48.04
N ILE A 14 1.32 -13.43 47.26
CA ILE A 14 0.68 -13.41 45.94
C ILE A 14 1.38 -14.42 45.02
N TYR A 15 2.70 -14.37 44.92
CA TYR A 15 3.47 -15.20 43.98
C TYR A 15 3.38 -16.70 44.27
N TYR A 16 3.39 -17.11 45.55
CA TYR A 16 3.20 -18.51 45.94
C TYR A 16 1.78 -19.00 45.57
N ASN A 17 0.75 -18.22 45.93
CA ASN A 17 -0.64 -18.63 45.70
C ASN A 17 -1.05 -18.59 44.22
N SER A 18 -0.45 -17.70 43.43
CA SER A 18 -0.65 -17.66 41.98
C SER A 18 -0.14 -18.95 41.31
N ARG A 19 1.02 -19.44 41.73
CA ARG A 19 1.57 -20.71 41.27
C ARG A 19 0.77 -21.92 41.73
N CYS A 20 0.15 -21.85 42.91
CA CYS A 20 -0.85 -22.85 43.32
C CYS A 20 -2.07 -22.88 42.38
N ILE A 21 -2.49 -21.73 41.84
CA ILE A 21 -3.57 -21.67 40.84
C ILE A 21 -3.10 -22.19 39.48
N ASP A 22 -1.84 -21.98 39.12
CA ASP A 22 -1.21 -22.57 37.93
C ASP A 22 -1.01 -24.10 38.03
N GLY A 23 -1.37 -24.71 39.17
CA GLY A 23 -1.36 -26.16 39.37
C GLY A 23 -0.11 -26.71 40.09
N LEU A 24 0.76 -25.85 40.63
CA LEU A 24 1.90 -26.26 41.44
C LEU A 24 1.49 -26.53 42.90
N ASP A 25 2.13 -27.51 43.54
CA ASP A 25 1.92 -27.82 44.96
C ASP A 25 3.22 -27.62 45.76
N SER A 26 3.17 -27.84 47.08
CA SER A 26 4.32 -27.63 47.96
C SER A 26 5.50 -28.58 47.70
N VAL A 27 5.30 -29.67 46.94
CA VAL A 27 6.34 -30.63 46.58
C VAL A 27 7.05 -30.22 45.29
N ASN A 28 6.30 -29.60 44.36
CA ASN A 28 6.77 -29.25 43.01
C ASN A 28 6.89 -27.72 42.81
N MET A 29 7.03 -26.95 43.89
CA MET A 29 7.06 -25.48 43.84
C MET A 29 8.41 -24.98 43.31
N GLU A 30 8.43 -24.54 42.05
CA GLU A 30 9.60 -24.00 41.36
C GLU A 30 9.40 -22.56 40.90
N ASP A 31 10.49 -21.86 40.62
CA ASP A 31 10.50 -20.43 40.27
C ASP A 31 10.46 -20.22 38.76
N ASN A 32 9.30 -20.50 38.14
CA ASN A 32 9.09 -20.42 36.68
C ASN A 32 8.18 -19.26 36.27
N GLY A 33 7.97 -18.27 37.14
CA GLY A 33 6.97 -17.22 36.94
C GLY A 33 5.54 -17.70 37.22
N THR A 34 4.57 -16.84 36.93
CA THR A 34 3.13 -17.12 37.04
C THR A 34 2.35 -16.22 36.08
N ARG A 35 1.08 -16.51 35.83
CA ARG A 35 0.21 -15.69 34.97
C ARG A 35 -0.44 -14.56 35.76
N ILE A 36 -0.64 -13.40 35.12
CA ILE A 36 -1.39 -12.26 35.70
C ILE A 36 -2.78 -12.69 36.16
N THR A 37 -3.47 -13.50 35.35
CA THR A 37 -4.78 -14.07 35.66
C THR A 37 -4.76 -14.89 36.95
N SER A 38 -3.70 -15.68 37.15
CA SER A 38 -3.54 -16.53 38.33
C SER A 38 -3.27 -15.71 39.59
N ALA A 39 -2.52 -14.61 39.47
CA ALA A 39 -2.35 -13.65 40.56
C ALA A 39 -3.65 -12.96 40.96
N ILE A 40 -4.49 -12.60 40.00
CA ILE A 40 -5.79 -11.98 40.27
C ILE A 40 -6.75 -12.99 40.92
N GLU A 41 -6.81 -14.23 40.41
CA GLU A 41 -7.59 -15.28 41.05
C GLU A 41 -7.08 -15.60 42.46
N ALA A 42 -5.77 -15.52 42.70
CA ALA A 42 -5.19 -15.68 44.04
C ALA A 42 -5.64 -14.56 44.98
N LEU A 43 -5.59 -13.31 44.53
CA LEU A 43 -6.07 -12.14 45.27
C LEU A 43 -7.58 -12.19 45.53
N LYS A 44 -8.36 -12.77 44.62
CA LYS A 44 -9.81 -12.94 44.79
C LYS A 44 -10.13 -14.04 45.80
N LYS A 45 -9.40 -15.14 45.74
CA LYS A 45 -9.61 -16.33 46.57
C LYS A 45 -9.08 -16.17 47.98
N TRP A 46 -7.87 -15.64 48.13
CA TRP A 46 -7.16 -15.56 49.42
C TRP A 46 -6.82 -14.14 49.86
N GLY A 47 -6.92 -13.14 48.97
CA GLY A 47 -6.49 -11.77 49.26
C GLY A 47 -4.97 -11.68 49.37
N CYS A 48 -4.45 -10.80 50.22
CA CYS A 48 -3.03 -10.73 50.49
C CYS A 48 -2.75 -10.22 51.91
N CYS A 49 -1.86 -10.91 52.64
CA CYS A 49 -1.36 -10.40 53.90
C CYS A 49 -0.41 -9.21 53.69
N LYS A 50 -0.07 -8.53 54.77
CA LYS A 50 0.91 -7.43 54.72
C LYS A 50 2.31 -7.96 54.44
N GLU A 51 3.13 -7.14 53.81
CA GLU A 51 4.55 -7.43 53.60
C GLU A 51 5.27 -7.61 54.95
N ASP A 52 4.89 -6.88 56.01
CA ASP A 52 5.44 -7.08 57.37
C ASP A 52 5.14 -8.48 57.95
N THR A 53 3.99 -9.06 57.59
CA THR A 53 3.56 -10.39 58.06
C THR A 53 4.24 -11.51 57.29
N TYR A 54 4.54 -11.29 56.00
CA TYR A 54 5.27 -12.23 55.17
C TYR A 54 6.28 -11.48 54.28
N PRO A 55 7.46 -11.13 54.82
CA PRO A 55 8.40 -10.24 54.16
C PRO A 55 9.08 -10.89 52.98
N TYR A 56 9.40 -10.08 51.96
CA TYR A 56 10.17 -10.54 50.82
C TYR A 56 11.57 -11.00 51.25
N ASN A 57 11.76 -12.32 51.18
CA ASN A 57 13.04 -12.97 51.26
C ASN A 57 13.08 -14.01 50.15
N GLU A 58 13.98 -13.85 49.19
CA GLU A 58 14.05 -14.71 48.00
C GLU A 58 14.12 -16.21 48.35
N LYS A 59 14.75 -16.57 49.48
CA LYS A 59 14.83 -17.96 49.95
C LYS A 59 13.47 -18.56 50.29
N ASN A 60 12.48 -17.72 50.59
CA ASN A 60 11.13 -18.12 50.95
C ASN A 60 10.18 -18.18 49.75
N LYS A 61 10.65 -17.93 48.51
CA LYS A 61 9.78 -17.88 47.33
C LYS A 61 8.98 -19.16 47.11
N ASN A 62 9.52 -20.32 47.47
CA ASN A 62 8.83 -21.61 47.32
C ASN A 62 8.23 -22.13 48.64
N THR A 63 8.30 -21.34 49.71
CA THR A 63 7.80 -21.73 51.03
C THR A 63 6.33 -21.35 51.16
N LYS A 64 5.49 -22.28 51.62
CA LYS A 64 4.08 -22.00 51.87
C LYS A 64 3.92 -20.92 52.96
N PRO A 65 3.11 -19.87 52.74
CA PRO A 65 2.77 -18.91 53.79
C PRO A 65 2.10 -19.60 54.99
N SER A 66 2.29 -19.04 56.19
CA SER A 66 1.66 -19.57 57.40
C SER A 66 0.15 -19.37 57.38
N GLN A 67 -0.60 -20.13 58.20
CA GLN A 67 -2.06 -19.94 58.31
C GLN A 67 -2.43 -18.50 58.70
N HIS A 68 -1.64 -17.88 59.57
CA HIS A 68 -1.82 -16.48 59.95
C HIS A 68 -1.78 -15.52 58.75
N CYS A 69 -0.95 -15.80 57.74
CA CYS A 69 -0.92 -15.00 56.50
C CYS A 69 -2.23 -15.14 55.72
N TYR A 70 -2.83 -16.33 55.67
CA TYR A 70 -4.12 -16.52 54.99
C TYR A 70 -5.26 -15.84 55.76
N ASP A 71 -5.27 -15.97 57.09
CA ASP A 71 -6.28 -15.32 57.94
C ASP A 71 -6.20 -13.79 57.83
N GLU A 72 -4.99 -13.21 57.78
CA GLU A 72 -4.82 -11.77 57.53
C GLU A 72 -5.21 -11.40 56.10
N GLY A 73 -4.87 -12.23 55.12
CA GLY A 73 -5.14 -12.01 53.70
C GLY A 73 -6.63 -11.87 53.36
N GLU A 74 -7.52 -12.55 54.09
CA GLU A 74 -8.98 -12.45 53.88
C GLU A 74 -9.49 -11.01 53.96
N ASN A 75 -8.84 -10.16 54.75
CA ASN A 75 -9.21 -8.75 54.92
C ASN A 75 -8.92 -7.88 53.69
N TYR A 76 -8.11 -8.36 52.74
CA TYR A 76 -7.64 -7.61 51.56
C TYR A 76 -7.98 -8.31 50.24
N ARG A 77 -9.14 -8.99 50.17
CA ARG A 77 -9.63 -9.62 48.93
C ARG A 77 -10.13 -8.61 47.92
N ILE A 78 -9.76 -8.84 46.67
CA ILE A 78 -10.31 -8.08 45.54
C ILE A 78 -11.72 -8.58 45.23
N LYS A 79 -12.66 -7.66 44.97
CA LYS A 79 -14.07 -8.02 44.76
C LYS A 79 -14.42 -8.29 43.30
N LYS A 80 -13.84 -7.52 42.39
CA LYS A 80 -14.11 -7.59 40.95
C LYS A 80 -12.81 -7.36 40.21
N PHE A 81 -12.72 -7.94 39.02
CA PHE A 81 -11.76 -7.49 38.04
C PHE A 81 -12.39 -7.34 36.66
N MET A 82 -11.76 -6.59 35.74
CA MET A 82 -12.24 -6.36 34.36
C MET A 82 -11.09 -6.38 33.35
N GLN A 83 -11.29 -6.98 32.19
CA GLN A 83 -10.31 -6.93 31.11
C GLN A 83 -10.41 -5.61 30.34
N ILE A 84 -9.27 -4.97 30.10
CA ILE A 84 -9.15 -3.83 29.20
C ILE A 84 -8.63 -4.37 27.86
N LYS A 85 -9.16 -3.91 26.74
CA LYS A 85 -8.59 -4.30 25.44
C LYS A 85 -7.25 -3.63 25.25
N VAL A 86 -6.41 -4.23 24.41
CA VAL A 86 -5.16 -3.60 23.97
C VAL A 86 -5.51 -2.54 22.91
N ASP A 87 -6.08 -1.45 23.39
CA ASP A 87 -6.49 -0.28 22.62
C ASP A 87 -6.03 0.95 23.39
N LEU A 88 -5.31 1.85 22.71
CA LEU A 88 -4.69 2.99 23.38
C LEU A 88 -5.71 3.92 24.03
N ASN A 89 -6.86 4.12 23.38
CA ASN A 89 -7.91 4.99 23.91
C ASN A 89 -8.61 4.34 25.11
N GLU A 90 -8.87 3.02 25.09
CA GLU A 90 -9.39 2.30 26.25
C GLU A 90 -8.41 2.32 27.43
N MET A 91 -7.11 2.18 27.16
CA MET A 91 -6.05 2.23 28.18
C MET A 91 -5.90 3.64 28.79
N LYS A 92 -5.89 4.68 27.95
CA LYS A 92 -5.90 6.08 28.39
C LYS A 92 -7.18 6.42 29.16
N ALA A 93 -8.34 5.97 28.68
CA ALA A 93 -9.62 6.14 29.39
C ALA A 93 -9.61 5.46 30.76
N CYS A 94 -9.07 4.25 30.87
CA CYS A 94 -8.90 3.58 32.17
C CYS A 94 -8.04 4.41 33.14
N LEU A 95 -6.91 4.92 32.67
CA LEU A 95 -6.02 5.75 33.49
C LEU A 95 -6.64 7.12 33.81
N ALA A 96 -7.41 7.71 32.90
CA ALA A 96 -8.14 8.96 33.09
C ALA A 96 -9.22 8.82 34.18
N GLU A 97 -9.87 7.66 34.25
CA GLU A 97 -10.78 7.28 35.34
C GLU A 97 -10.04 6.90 36.64
N SER A 98 -8.73 7.19 36.72
CA SER A 98 -7.86 6.94 37.89
C SER A 98 -7.70 5.47 38.26
N TYR A 99 -7.73 4.59 37.25
CA TYR A 99 -7.61 3.16 37.41
C TYR A 99 -6.30 2.63 36.80
N PRO A 100 -5.25 2.40 37.62
CA PRO A 100 -4.05 1.70 37.19
C PRO A 100 -4.36 0.27 36.73
N PHE A 101 -3.62 -0.24 35.75
CA PHE A 101 -3.81 -1.61 35.25
C PHE A 101 -2.48 -2.33 35.06
N VAL A 102 -2.52 -3.65 35.23
CA VAL A 102 -1.36 -4.53 35.03
C VAL A 102 -1.35 -5.09 33.61
N PHE A 103 -0.17 -5.19 33.01
CA PHE A 103 0.01 -5.71 31.66
C PHE A 103 1.34 -6.45 31.52
N GLY A 104 1.43 -7.34 30.52
CA GLY A 104 2.63 -8.10 30.19
C GLY A 104 3.31 -7.58 28.91
N LEU A 105 4.64 -7.54 28.91
CA LEU A 105 5.48 -7.23 27.76
C LEU A 105 6.49 -8.33 27.47
N ARG A 106 6.84 -8.48 26.19
CA ARG A 106 8.12 -9.09 25.81
C ARG A 106 9.22 -8.05 25.99
N LEU A 107 10.31 -8.45 26.62
CA LEU A 107 11.51 -7.64 26.76
C LEU A 107 12.49 -7.99 25.65
N PHE A 108 13.13 -6.97 25.09
CA PHE A 108 14.18 -7.09 24.08
C PHE A 108 15.48 -6.45 24.58
N GLU A 109 16.63 -6.67 23.92
CA GLU A 109 17.92 -6.10 24.34
C GLU A 109 17.86 -4.57 24.40
N SER A 110 17.09 -3.92 23.52
CA SER A 110 16.85 -2.47 23.54
C SER A 110 16.21 -1.97 24.84
N PHE A 111 15.47 -2.80 25.57
CA PHE A 111 14.84 -2.42 26.84
C PHE A 111 15.89 -1.96 27.87
N ALA A 112 17.10 -2.50 27.82
CA ALA A 112 18.20 -2.09 28.71
C ALA A 112 18.62 -0.62 28.51
N GLN A 113 18.39 -0.07 27.32
CA GLN A 113 18.72 1.33 26.98
C GLN A 113 17.84 2.33 27.72
N ALA A 114 16.70 1.89 28.28
CA ALA A 114 15.81 2.78 29.03
C ALA A 114 16.50 3.47 30.21
N ARG A 115 17.55 2.85 30.77
CA ARG A 115 18.40 3.47 31.79
C ARG A 115 19.08 4.74 31.28
N ASP A 116 19.61 4.68 30.07
CA ASP A 116 20.40 5.76 29.49
C ASP A 116 19.51 6.80 28.78
N GLN A 117 18.23 6.48 28.56
CA GLN A 117 17.24 7.34 27.92
C GLN A 117 16.22 7.93 28.91
N TYR A 118 16.64 8.28 30.12
CA TYR A 118 15.77 8.92 31.14
C TYR A 118 14.50 8.13 31.45
N GLY A 119 14.56 6.80 31.39
CA GLY A 119 13.42 5.91 31.61
C GLY A 119 12.56 5.67 30.37
N ARG A 120 12.98 6.07 29.16
CA ARG A 120 12.25 5.82 27.91
C ARG A 120 12.64 4.46 27.32
N VAL A 121 11.67 3.58 27.10
CA VAL A 121 11.91 2.26 26.49
C VAL A 121 11.86 2.42 24.97
N PRO A 122 12.98 2.23 24.26
CA PRO A 122 12.96 2.27 22.80
C PRO A 122 12.23 1.07 22.20
N MET A 123 11.67 1.27 21.02
CA MET A 123 11.01 0.21 20.26
C MET A 123 12.00 -0.87 19.77
N PRO A 124 11.66 -2.17 19.92
CA PRO A 124 12.52 -3.25 19.43
C PRO A 124 12.52 -3.31 17.90
N THR A 125 13.72 -3.38 17.31
CA THR A 125 13.88 -3.49 15.85
C THR A 125 13.74 -4.94 15.39
N LEU A 126 12.72 -5.21 14.57
CA LEU A 126 12.45 -6.57 14.06
C LEU A 126 13.19 -6.90 12.75
N PHE A 127 14.00 -5.98 12.23
CA PHE A 127 14.69 -6.18 10.96
C PHE A 127 15.87 -7.16 11.05
N PRO A 128 16.17 -7.95 10.00
CA PRO A 128 17.14 -9.06 10.05
C PRO A 128 18.57 -8.66 10.47
N ARG A 129 19.06 -7.49 10.04
CA ARG A 129 20.42 -7.01 10.35
C ARG A 129 20.58 -6.41 11.75
N ASN A 130 19.49 -5.88 12.30
CA ASN A 130 19.42 -5.27 13.63
C ASN A 130 18.35 -5.98 14.47
N LYS A 131 18.28 -7.31 14.38
CA LYS A 131 17.23 -8.06 15.08
C LYS A 131 17.47 -7.94 16.57
N ASP A 132 16.66 -7.10 17.21
CA ASP A 132 16.64 -6.95 18.63
C ASP A 132 16.16 -8.28 19.23
N LYS A 133 16.99 -8.88 20.09
CA LYS A 133 16.73 -10.22 20.58
C LYS A 133 15.80 -10.15 21.77
N MET A 134 14.76 -10.97 21.77
CA MET A 134 13.89 -11.12 22.94
C MET A 134 14.71 -11.71 24.10
N ILE A 135 14.83 -10.98 25.20
CA ILE A 135 15.59 -11.35 26.40
C ILE A 135 14.71 -11.88 27.54
N GLY A 136 13.38 -11.68 27.47
CA GLY A 136 12.49 -12.17 28.50
C GLY A 136 11.05 -11.70 28.34
N GLN A 137 10.26 -11.93 29.39
CA GLN A 137 8.90 -11.40 29.53
C GLN A 137 8.79 -10.76 30.90
N HIS A 138 8.05 -9.66 30.99
CA HIS A 138 7.90 -8.91 32.23
C HIS A 138 6.47 -8.40 32.40
N THR A 139 6.03 -8.29 33.65
CA THR A 139 4.72 -7.72 34.00
C THR A 139 4.93 -6.41 34.74
N MET A 140 4.18 -5.38 34.38
CA MET A 140 4.32 -4.05 34.95
C MET A 140 2.95 -3.40 35.21
N LEU A 141 2.94 -2.28 35.94
CA LEU A 141 1.75 -1.52 36.29
C LEU A 141 1.76 -0.17 35.55
N ALA A 142 0.78 0.05 34.68
CA ALA A 142 0.55 1.35 34.07
C ALA A 142 -0.12 2.28 35.09
N VAL A 143 0.45 3.47 35.28
CA VAL A 143 0.05 4.42 36.33
C VAL A 143 -0.32 5.81 35.80
N GLY A 144 -0.11 6.08 34.52
CA GLY A 144 -0.54 7.32 33.88
C GLY A 144 -0.22 7.34 32.39
N TYR A 145 -0.52 8.46 31.74
CA TYR A 145 -0.17 8.74 30.35
C TYR A 145 0.28 10.20 30.23
N ASN A 146 0.97 10.54 29.13
CA ASN A 146 1.33 11.90 28.78
C ASN A 146 0.99 12.16 27.31
N ASP A 147 0.19 13.19 27.04
CA ASP A 147 -0.21 13.58 25.69
C ASP A 147 0.55 14.82 25.16
N ASP A 148 1.55 15.33 25.91
CA ASP A 148 2.34 16.47 25.43
C ASP A 148 3.10 16.10 24.15
N HIS A 149 2.78 16.80 23.05
CA HIS A 149 3.16 16.56 21.65
C HIS A 149 4.68 16.67 21.32
N SER A 150 5.56 16.53 22.31
CA SER A 150 7.02 16.49 22.14
C SER A 150 7.65 15.16 22.55
N SER A 151 6.83 14.16 22.89
CA SER A 151 7.30 12.85 23.34
C SER A 151 6.45 11.74 22.75
N ASP A 152 7.06 10.86 21.95
CA ASP A 152 6.51 9.65 21.31
C ASP A 152 5.99 8.57 22.29
N PHE A 153 5.64 8.93 23.54
CA PHE A 153 5.50 7.99 24.66
C PHE A 153 4.14 8.14 25.39
N PRO A 154 3.10 7.37 25.03
CA PRO A 154 1.78 7.60 25.60
C PRO A 154 1.52 6.95 26.98
N LEU A 155 2.44 6.21 27.61
CA LEU A 155 2.19 5.56 28.91
C LEU A 155 3.33 5.71 29.91
N ASN A 156 2.98 6.10 31.13
CA ASN A 156 3.83 6.06 32.33
C ASN A 156 3.65 4.72 33.06
N ILE A 157 4.74 4.00 33.29
CA ILE A 157 4.76 2.70 33.97
C ILE A 157 5.59 2.77 35.25
N SER A 158 5.18 2.02 36.28
CA SER A 158 6.01 1.68 37.43
C SER A 158 6.70 0.31 37.25
N ASN A 159 8.02 0.24 37.49
CA ASN A 159 8.83 -0.98 37.36
C ASN A 159 9.47 -1.39 38.71
N ASN A 160 9.68 -2.70 38.91
CA ASN A 160 10.14 -3.32 40.17
C ASN A 160 11.64 -3.73 40.18
N LEU A 161 12.48 -3.17 39.31
CA LEU A 161 13.93 -3.39 39.34
C LEU A 161 14.53 -2.61 40.53
N SER A 162 15.39 -3.26 41.33
CA SER A 162 15.82 -2.78 42.65
C SER A 162 16.47 -1.39 42.65
N GLU A 163 16.02 -0.52 43.56
CA GLU A 163 16.75 0.68 43.98
C GLU A 163 18.05 0.27 44.70
N ASN A 164 19.18 0.11 43.99
CA ASN A 164 20.48 0.27 44.63
C ASN A 164 21.70 0.44 43.71
N ARG A 165 22.49 1.47 44.07
CA ARG A 165 23.92 1.77 43.81
C ARG A 165 24.31 2.48 42.49
N ASN A 166 24.04 3.79 42.43
CA ASN A 166 25.01 4.90 42.23
C ASN A 166 24.41 6.20 41.66
N ASP A 167 23.11 6.26 41.34
CA ASP A 167 22.49 7.41 40.67
C ASP A 167 21.93 8.51 41.61
N ARG A 168 22.69 8.89 42.64
CA ARG A 168 22.32 10.02 43.52
C ARG A 168 22.61 11.42 42.94
N ARG A 169 23.01 11.56 41.67
CA ARG A 169 23.36 12.86 41.08
C ARG A 169 22.42 13.43 40.00
N VAL A 170 21.35 12.72 39.61
CA VAL A 170 20.37 13.25 38.61
C VAL A 170 18.98 13.52 39.22
N LEU A 171 18.70 13.03 40.43
CA LEU A 171 17.36 13.09 41.05
C LEU A 171 17.04 14.36 41.86
N SER A 172 17.60 15.53 41.55
CA SER A 172 17.29 16.79 42.27
C SER A 172 16.41 17.78 41.52
N LYS A 173 15.79 17.41 40.37
CA LYS A 173 14.86 18.30 39.64
C LYS A 173 13.53 17.69 39.17
N VAL A 174 13.17 16.48 39.59
CA VAL A 174 11.80 15.96 39.42
C VAL A 174 11.26 15.59 40.79
N SER A 175 10.13 16.20 41.15
CA SER A 175 9.50 16.05 42.46
C SER A 175 9.14 14.59 42.75
N ALA A 176 9.75 14.08 43.81
CA ALA A 176 9.37 13.01 44.72
C ALA A 176 8.23 12.04 44.33
N ASN A 177 8.62 10.75 44.34
CA ASN A 177 7.85 9.50 44.41
C ASN A 177 7.65 8.74 43.08
N SER A 178 8.26 7.55 43.06
CA SER A 178 8.15 6.42 42.11
C SER A 178 8.98 6.45 40.81
N SER A 179 9.65 5.32 40.57
CA SER A 179 10.49 4.96 39.43
C SER A 179 9.65 4.81 38.15
N ASN A 180 9.37 5.93 37.48
CA ASN A 180 8.54 5.95 36.29
C ASN A 180 9.35 5.73 35.00
N VAL A 181 8.84 4.86 34.12
CA VAL A 181 9.38 4.51 32.80
C VAL A 181 8.32 4.86 31.74
N LEU A 182 8.73 5.40 30.59
CA LEU A 182 7.88 5.85 29.49
C LEU A 182 7.89 4.81 28.35
N LEU A 183 6.71 4.38 27.87
CA LEU A 183 6.56 3.49 26.69
C LEU A 183 6.12 4.24 25.46
N GLU A 184 6.66 3.84 24.30
CA GLU A 184 6.19 4.24 22.97
C GLU A 184 4.92 3.50 22.55
N GLU A 185 4.20 4.12 21.61
CA GLU A 185 2.82 3.84 21.21
C GLU A 185 2.57 2.42 20.62
N ARG A 186 3.62 1.69 20.22
CA ARG A 186 3.49 0.42 19.47
C ARG A 186 4.27 -0.77 20.06
N THR A 187 4.54 -0.79 21.36
CA THR A 187 5.26 -1.91 22.00
C THR A 187 4.43 -3.22 21.96
N GLU A 188 5.01 -4.36 21.52
CA GLU A 188 4.32 -5.67 21.46
C GLU A 188 3.80 -6.12 22.86
N MET A 189 2.52 -5.86 23.13
CA MET A 189 1.79 -6.39 24.30
C MET A 189 1.19 -7.76 23.98
N ASN A 190 1.49 -8.79 24.77
CA ASN A 190 0.79 -10.07 24.68
C ASN A 190 -0.47 -10.07 25.56
N ALA A 191 -1.56 -10.59 25.00
CA ALA A 191 -2.90 -10.62 25.58
C ALA A 191 -2.97 -11.36 26.94
N ASN A 192 -3.37 -10.62 27.99
CA ASN A 192 -4.29 -11.00 29.09
C ASN A 192 -4.28 -9.90 30.18
N THR A 193 -4.87 -8.74 29.87
CA THR A 193 -4.91 -7.52 30.71
C THR A 193 -6.12 -7.54 31.65
N LEU A 194 -6.01 -7.20 32.94
CA LEU A 194 -7.14 -7.19 33.89
C LEU A 194 -6.97 -6.08 34.98
N PHE A 195 -8.07 -5.45 35.43
CA PHE A 195 -8.21 -4.28 36.33
C PHE A 195 -9.07 -4.60 37.58
N ILE A 196 -9.00 -3.90 38.74
CA ILE A 196 -9.82 -4.11 39.97
C ILE A 196 -10.52 -2.80 40.45
N PRO A 197 -11.86 -2.69 40.54
CA PRO A 197 -12.53 -1.46 40.96
C PRO A 197 -12.64 -1.26 42.48
N SER A 198 -12.30 -0.06 42.93
CA SER A 198 -12.79 0.54 44.18
C SER A 198 -13.84 1.63 43.87
N SER A 199 -14.76 1.83 44.81
CA SER A 199 -16.06 2.47 44.64
C SER A 199 -16.05 4.01 44.71
N GLU A 200 -16.89 4.59 43.85
CA GLU A 200 -17.53 5.93 43.89
C GLU A 200 -16.65 7.18 43.67
N MET A 201 -16.76 7.78 42.47
CA MET A 201 -16.89 9.23 42.30
C MET A 201 -17.60 9.57 40.97
N LYS A 202 -18.46 10.60 41.00
CA LYS A 202 -19.47 10.94 39.99
C LYS A 202 -18.97 11.96 38.96
N THR A 203 -19.19 11.63 37.67
CA THR A 203 -19.66 12.44 36.53
C THR A 203 -19.25 13.91 36.36
N SER A 204 -18.72 14.25 35.16
CA SER A 204 -19.28 15.33 34.32
C SER A 204 -18.86 15.29 32.84
N LYS A 205 -19.86 15.10 31.96
CA LYS A 205 -20.11 15.68 30.61
C LYS A 205 -19.05 15.55 29.51
N SER A 206 -19.28 14.60 28.60
CA SER A 206 -18.83 14.63 27.20
C SER A 206 -19.72 15.55 26.35
N LYS A 207 -19.08 16.30 25.43
CA LYS A 207 -19.72 16.93 24.27
C LYS A 207 -19.56 15.98 23.09
N GLU A 208 -20.69 15.64 22.47
CA GLU A 208 -20.75 14.95 21.18
C GLU A 208 -20.15 15.83 20.09
N TYR A 209 -19.27 15.26 19.28
CA TYR A 209 -19.04 15.69 17.91
C TYR A 209 -19.28 14.49 17.00
N SER A 210 -20.41 14.58 16.29
CA SER A 210 -20.76 13.75 15.16
C SER A 210 -20.12 14.36 13.89
N SER A 211 -19.33 13.58 13.17
CA SER A 211 -19.02 13.87 11.76
C SER A 211 -18.86 12.56 10.99
N HIS A 212 -19.90 12.24 10.23
CA HIS A 212 -19.87 11.32 9.09
C HIS A 212 -19.19 12.04 7.91
N PHE A 213 -18.35 11.33 7.14
CA PHE A 213 -18.60 10.94 5.75
C PHE A 213 -17.32 10.34 5.15
N LEU A 214 -17.45 9.08 4.72
CA LEU A 214 -16.41 8.22 4.17
C LEU A 214 -16.57 8.17 2.65
N CYS A 215 -15.48 8.49 1.92
CA CYS A 215 -15.21 7.94 0.60
C CYS A 215 -13.76 7.45 0.57
N ASN A 216 -13.63 6.14 0.36
CA ASN A 216 -12.48 5.34 -0.08
C ASN A 216 -11.24 5.21 0.83
N GLU A 217 -11.16 3.99 1.36
CA GLU A 217 -9.96 3.24 1.77
C GLU A 217 -9.27 3.59 3.09
N PHE A 218 -10.09 3.80 4.12
CA PHE A 218 -9.74 3.22 5.42
C PHE A 218 -9.95 1.70 5.38
N ILE A 219 -9.00 0.96 4.79
CA ILE A 219 -8.58 -0.24 5.50
C ILE A 219 -7.81 0.31 6.70
N ILE A 220 -8.53 0.63 7.78
CA ILE A 220 -7.92 0.45 9.09
C ILE A 220 -7.45 -1.00 9.01
N TYR A 221 -6.15 -1.21 8.89
CA TYR A 221 -5.55 -2.49 9.18
C TYR A 221 -5.96 -2.75 10.61
N ARG A 222 -7.09 -3.43 10.77
CA ARG A 222 -7.48 -3.95 12.07
C ARG A 222 -6.33 -4.86 12.42
N ALA A 223 -5.57 -4.40 13.40
CA ALA A 223 -4.25 -4.87 13.73
C ALA A 223 -4.32 -6.37 14.05
N GLY A 224 -4.16 -7.20 13.02
CA GLY A 224 -4.21 -8.64 13.07
C GLY A 224 -2.94 -9.20 12.46
N ARG A 225 -2.56 -10.40 12.89
CA ARG A 225 -1.35 -11.05 12.39
C ARG A 225 -1.57 -11.47 10.93
N PRO A 226 -0.71 -11.04 9.98
CA PRO A 226 -0.75 -11.57 8.62
C PRO A 226 -0.60 -13.09 8.59
N LEU A 227 -1.40 -13.76 7.77
CA LEU A 227 -1.31 -15.21 7.58
C LEU A 227 -0.19 -15.57 6.60
N THR A 228 0.50 -16.66 6.91
CA THR A 228 1.45 -17.33 6.01
C THR A 228 0.70 -18.04 4.87
N TRP A 229 1.37 -18.34 3.77
CA TRP A 229 0.77 -19.07 2.65
C TRP A 229 0.14 -20.40 3.09
N LYS A 230 0.80 -21.15 3.98
CA LYS A 230 0.26 -22.41 4.53
C LYS A 230 -1.07 -22.21 5.25
N GLU A 231 -1.17 -21.17 6.09
CA GLU A 231 -2.40 -20.84 6.79
C GLU A 231 -3.49 -20.35 5.82
N ILE A 232 -3.11 -19.58 4.79
CA ILE A 232 -4.03 -19.14 3.73
C ILE A 232 -4.62 -20.32 2.98
N VAL A 233 -3.82 -21.35 2.65
CA VAL A 233 -4.30 -22.55 1.97
C VAL A 233 -5.41 -23.25 2.75
N GLU A 234 -5.36 -23.21 4.09
CA GLU A 234 -6.39 -23.81 4.95
C GLU A 234 -7.72 -23.05 4.91
N VAL A 235 -7.68 -21.72 4.73
CA VAL A 235 -8.87 -20.84 4.79
C VAL A 235 -9.32 -20.29 3.43
N ARG A 236 -8.57 -20.48 2.34
CA ARG A 236 -8.85 -19.87 1.02
C ARG A 236 -10.25 -20.15 0.49
N THR A 237 -10.77 -21.37 0.67
CA THR A 237 -12.11 -21.73 0.21
C THR A 237 -13.18 -20.99 0.99
N LEU A 238 -13.00 -20.81 2.29
CA LEU A 238 -13.88 -19.99 3.12
C LEU A 238 -13.84 -18.54 2.65
N LEU A 239 -12.65 -17.97 2.45
CA LEU A 239 -12.47 -16.58 2.02
C LEU A 239 -13.13 -16.30 0.66
N LYS A 240 -12.96 -17.19 -0.32
CA LYS A 240 -13.60 -17.06 -1.64
C LYS A 240 -15.13 -17.13 -1.53
N ASN A 241 -15.66 -18.02 -0.69
CA ASN A 241 -17.10 -18.11 -0.45
C ASN A 241 -17.65 -16.84 0.23
N ASP A 242 -16.96 -16.32 1.25
CA ASP A 242 -17.34 -15.08 1.93
C ASP A 242 -17.33 -13.88 0.96
N ALA A 243 -16.28 -13.76 0.14
CA ALA A 243 -16.18 -12.72 -0.88
C ALA A 243 -17.29 -12.82 -1.95
N CYS A 244 -17.66 -14.04 -2.36
CA CYS A 244 -18.80 -14.25 -3.26
C CYS A 244 -20.14 -13.85 -2.61
N ASN A 245 -20.34 -14.16 -1.33
CA ASN A 245 -21.52 -13.75 -0.58
C ASN A 245 -21.62 -12.22 -0.49
N ASP A 246 -20.50 -11.52 -0.28
CA ASP A 246 -20.46 -10.05 -0.32
C ASP A 246 -20.86 -9.52 -1.70
N LEU A 247 -20.32 -10.10 -2.78
CA LEU A 247 -20.70 -9.73 -4.14
C LEU A 247 -22.20 -9.96 -4.44
N ILE A 248 -22.77 -11.07 -3.96
CA ILE A 248 -24.21 -11.34 -4.07
C ILE A 248 -25.04 -10.26 -3.35
N LYS A 249 -24.63 -9.84 -2.14
CA LYS A 249 -25.30 -8.74 -1.41
C LYS A 249 -25.27 -7.44 -2.21
N ILE A 250 -24.13 -7.12 -2.84
CA ILE A 250 -23.98 -5.94 -3.71
C ILE A 250 -24.96 -6.03 -4.88
N PHE A 251 -24.97 -7.14 -5.62
CA PHE A 251 -25.85 -7.30 -6.78
C PHE A 251 -27.33 -7.20 -6.43
N ARG A 252 -27.76 -7.85 -5.34
CA ARG A 252 -29.16 -7.81 -4.88
C ARG A 252 -29.62 -6.39 -4.56
N LYS A 253 -28.72 -5.52 -4.10
CA LYS A 253 -29.06 -4.15 -3.68
C LYS A 253 -28.89 -3.13 -4.79
N HIS A 254 -27.83 -3.24 -5.60
CA HIS A 254 -27.36 -2.17 -6.48
C HIS A 254 -27.51 -2.43 -7.98
N SER A 255 -27.97 -3.62 -8.39
CA SER A 255 -28.15 -3.94 -9.83
C SER A 255 -29.16 -3.04 -10.55
N GLU A 256 -30.19 -2.56 -9.83
CA GLU A 256 -31.21 -1.66 -10.37
C GLU A 256 -30.90 -0.16 -10.18
N ARG A 257 -29.72 0.17 -9.64
CA ARG A 257 -29.30 1.55 -9.35
C ARG A 257 -29.16 2.39 -10.63
N LYS A 258 -29.69 3.62 -10.59
CA LYS A 258 -29.76 4.57 -11.72
C LYS A 258 -29.65 6.02 -11.23
N ASN A 259 -29.32 6.91 -12.16
CA ASN A 259 -29.20 8.36 -11.95
C ASN A 259 -28.09 8.76 -10.97
N ASP A 260 -27.04 7.96 -10.89
CA ASP A 260 -25.84 8.36 -10.16
C ASP A 260 -25.20 9.57 -10.83
N PRO A 261 -24.72 10.56 -10.06
CA PRO A 261 -23.98 11.66 -10.62
C PRO A 261 -22.69 11.13 -11.26
N PHE A 262 -22.34 11.68 -12.42
CA PHE A 262 -21.02 11.44 -13.00
C PHE A 262 -19.98 12.13 -12.13
N LEU A 263 -19.15 11.31 -11.49
CA LEU A 263 -18.03 11.72 -10.67
C LEU A 263 -16.79 10.99 -11.15
N TRP A 264 -15.63 11.63 -11.05
CA TRP A 264 -14.37 10.98 -11.41
C TRP A 264 -13.20 11.59 -10.65
N GLY A 265 -12.08 10.88 -10.61
CA GLY A 265 -10.86 11.34 -9.97
C GLY A 265 -9.65 10.67 -10.59
N ASP A 266 -8.50 11.33 -10.50
CA ASP A 266 -7.20 10.76 -10.82
C ASP A 266 -6.46 10.31 -9.56
N GLU A 267 -5.59 9.33 -9.73
CA GLU A 267 -4.65 8.85 -8.71
C GLU A 267 -3.24 8.98 -9.31
N ILE A 268 -2.35 9.69 -8.60
CA ILE A 268 -0.94 9.85 -8.98
C ILE A 268 -0.07 9.26 -7.89
N GLU A 269 0.83 8.37 -8.29
CA GLU A 269 1.89 7.84 -7.43
C GLU A 269 3.16 8.71 -7.60
N TYR A 270 3.63 9.34 -6.52
CA TYR A 270 4.80 10.20 -6.54
C TYR A 270 6.00 9.48 -5.94
N SER A 271 7.18 9.65 -6.55
CA SER A 271 8.44 9.14 -5.99
C SER A 271 9.19 10.25 -5.25
N LEU A 272 9.63 9.95 -4.04
CA LEU A 272 10.50 10.80 -3.23
C LEU A 272 11.96 10.56 -3.62
N VAL A 273 12.70 11.62 -3.91
CA VAL A 273 14.13 11.55 -4.24
C VAL A 273 14.96 12.50 -3.40
N ARG A 274 16.22 12.15 -3.18
CA ARG A 274 17.24 12.97 -2.54
C ARG A 274 18.40 13.16 -3.52
N PHE A 275 18.83 14.40 -3.70
CA PHE A 275 20.08 14.72 -4.37
C PHE A 275 21.22 14.83 -3.36
N ASP A 276 22.29 14.08 -3.61
CA ASP A 276 23.60 14.27 -3.02
C ASP A 276 24.47 15.01 -4.03
N HIS A 277 24.59 16.33 -3.86
CA HIS A 277 25.36 17.17 -4.77
C HIS A 277 26.86 17.02 -4.60
N GLU A 278 27.34 16.52 -3.46
CA GLU A 278 28.78 16.34 -3.20
C GLU A 278 29.32 15.15 -4.00
N ASN A 279 28.57 14.05 -3.99
CA ASN A 279 28.92 12.83 -4.72
C ASN A 279 28.26 12.73 -6.10
N GLN A 280 27.42 13.71 -6.46
CA GLN A 280 26.64 13.72 -7.70
C GLN A 280 25.77 12.46 -7.86
N HIS A 281 25.10 12.07 -6.78
CA HIS A 281 24.16 10.96 -6.75
C HIS A 281 22.72 11.47 -6.60
N VAL A 282 21.77 10.75 -7.19
CA VAL A 282 20.35 10.88 -6.90
C VAL A 282 19.84 9.54 -6.40
N GLN A 283 19.09 9.56 -5.31
CA GLN A 283 18.67 8.37 -4.57
C GLN A 283 17.17 8.44 -4.28
N LEU A 284 16.48 7.31 -4.24
CA LEU A 284 15.12 7.22 -3.73
C LEU A 284 15.12 7.44 -2.21
N LEU A 285 14.27 8.33 -1.71
CA LEU A 285 14.21 8.70 -0.31
C LEU A 285 13.22 7.81 0.45
N LEU A 286 13.72 6.96 1.35
CA LEU A 286 12.93 6.01 2.14
C LEU A 286 12.28 6.70 3.36
N LYS A 287 11.26 7.54 3.11
CA LYS A 287 10.61 8.40 4.11
C LYS A 287 9.10 8.55 3.90
N ALA A 288 8.47 7.74 3.04
CA ALA A 288 7.07 7.91 2.70
C ALA A 288 6.15 7.77 3.92
N ASP A 289 6.39 6.77 4.78
CA ASP A 289 5.65 6.54 6.02
C ASP A 289 5.72 7.71 7.01
N GLU A 290 6.94 8.16 7.35
CA GLU A 290 7.17 9.30 8.25
C GLU A 290 6.51 10.58 7.69
N LEU A 291 6.59 10.78 6.37
CA LEU A 291 6.04 11.94 5.70
C LEU A 291 4.50 11.90 5.69
N LEU A 292 3.90 10.74 5.44
CA LEU A 292 2.46 10.55 5.47
C LEU A 292 1.88 10.78 6.86
N ALA A 293 2.53 10.31 7.92
CA ALA A 293 2.12 10.59 9.29
C ALA A 293 2.05 12.10 9.55
N LYS A 294 3.09 12.84 9.17
CA LYS A 294 3.12 14.32 9.30
C LYS A 294 2.06 15.00 8.45
N LEU A 295 1.88 14.57 7.20
CA LEU A 295 0.87 15.14 6.31
C LEU A 295 -0.53 14.95 6.92
N ASN A 296 -0.86 13.75 7.40
CA ASN A 296 -2.16 13.46 7.99
C ASN A 296 -2.46 14.27 9.26
N GLU A 297 -1.44 14.62 10.05
CA GLU A 297 -1.60 15.46 11.24
C GLU A 297 -1.77 16.95 10.90
N ASN A 298 -1.15 17.43 9.82
CA ASN A 298 -1.00 18.86 9.53
C ASN A 298 -1.89 19.35 8.38
N LEU A 299 -2.52 18.45 7.63
CA LEU A 299 -3.38 18.81 6.49
C LEU A 299 -4.77 19.23 6.95
N ASP A 300 -5.09 20.51 6.75
CA ASP A 300 -6.46 20.98 6.78
C ASP A 300 -7.15 20.65 5.43
N LYS A 301 -7.93 19.57 5.43
CA LYS A 301 -8.67 19.10 4.25
C LYS A 301 -9.71 20.11 3.74
N GLU A 302 -10.15 21.07 4.54
CA GLU A 302 -11.11 22.09 4.09
C GLU A 302 -10.43 23.14 3.19
N SER A 303 -9.19 23.51 3.49
CA SER A 303 -8.44 24.53 2.73
C SER A 303 -7.62 23.95 1.57
N CYS A 304 -7.28 22.66 1.61
CA CYS A 304 -6.57 21.96 0.53
C CYS A 304 -7.24 20.60 0.25
N PRO A 305 -8.07 20.48 -0.81
CA PRO A 305 -8.84 19.27 -1.08
C PRO A 305 -7.99 18.18 -1.75
N VAL A 306 -6.99 17.70 -1.01
CA VAL A 306 -6.04 16.66 -1.41
C VAL A 306 -5.96 15.60 -0.33
N GLU A 307 -5.64 14.38 -0.74
CA GLU A 307 -5.43 13.27 0.18
C GLU A 307 -4.24 12.43 -0.29
N PHE A 308 -3.54 11.83 0.67
CA PHE A 308 -2.33 11.05 0.42
C PHE A 308 -2.43 9.68 1.10
N HIS A 309 -1.93 8.66 0.40
CA HIS A 309 -1.94 7.28 0.85
C HIS A 309 -0.54 6.66 0.75
N ALA A 310 -0.31 5.66 1.59
CA ALA A 310 0.90 4.86 1.53
C ALA A 310 0.83 3.91 0.34
N GLU A 311 1.93 3.83 -0.38
CA GLU A 311 2.16 2.81 -1.38
C GLU A 311 3.13 1.73 -0.87
N ASP A 312 3.32 0.70 -1.69
CA ASP A 312 4.08 -0.51 -1.36
C ASP A 312 5.54 -0.24 -0.95
N CYS A 313 6.18 0.74 -1.58
CA CYS A 313 7.57 1.09 -1.33
C CYS A 313 7.68 2.39 -0.52
N ASN A 314 8.59 2.44 0.45
CA ASN A 314 8.73 3.57 1.39
C ASN A 314 9.30 4.85 0.75
N PHE A 315 9.36 4.91 -0.57
CA PHE A 315 9.74 6.08 -1.35
C PHE A 315 8.62 6.53 -2.30
N VAL A 316 7.45 5.88 -2.25
CA VAL A 316 6.27 6.22 -3.06
C VAL A 316 5.14 6.70 -2.16
N ILE A 317 4.52 7.81 -2.54
CA ILE A 317 3.29 8.33 -1.93
C ILE A 317 2.25 8.44 -3.03
N GLU A 318 1.05 7.89 -2.83
CA GLU A 318 -0.08 8.14 -3.72
C GLU A 318 -0.80 9.42 -3.28
N GLY A 319 -1.23 10.24 -4.23
CA GLY A 319 -2.06 11.42 -3.97
C GLY A 319 -3.28 11.50 -4.87
N ILE A 320 -4.42 11.85 -4.28
CA ILE A 320 -5.73 11.94 -4.94
C ILE A 320 -6.40 13.29 -4.63
N PRO A 321 -7.39 13.75 -5.43
CA PRO A 321 -8.29 14.81 -4.99
C PRO A 321 -9.20 14.27 -3.87
N SER A 322 -9.32 15.00 -2.75
CA SER A 322 -10.20 14.56 -1.64
C SER A 322 -11.69 14.67 -1.98
N ILE A 323 -12.02 15.46 -3.00
CA ILE A 323 -13.36 15.61 -3.56
C ILE A 323 -13.30 15.20 -5.04
N PRO A 324 -14.11 14.21 -5.48
CA PRO A 324 -14.11 13.83 -6.88
C PRO A 324 -14.61 14.97 -7.78
N TYR A 325 -14.05 15.06 -8.97
CA TYR A 325 -14.46 15.99 -10.01
C TYR A 325 -15.85 15.65 -10.55
N SER A 326 -16.53 16.65 -11.12
CA SER A 326 -17.87 16.48 -11.70
C SER A 326 -17.85 16.43 -13.24
N SER A 327 -19.02 16.35 -13.86
CA SER A 327 -19.21 16.48 -15.31
C SER A 327 -19.14 17.92 -15.83
N GLN A 328 -19.05 18.92 -14.95
CA GLN A 328 -19.00 20.32 -15.38
C GLN A 328 -17.68 20.63 -16.07
N ILE A 329 -17.75 21.30 -17.23
CA ILE A 329 -16.56 21.63 -18.04
C ILE A 329 -15.58 22.52 -17.26
N SER A 330 -16.11 23.41 -16.41
CA SER A 330 -15.32 24.25 -15.51
C SER A 330 -14.47 23.46 -14.50
N SER A 331 -14.72 22.17 -14.30
CA SER A 331 -13.92 21.32 -13.41
C SER A 331 -12.63 20.79 -14.07
N PHE A 332 -12.54 20.74 -15.40
CA PHE A 332 -11.37 20.16 -16.06
C PHE A 332 -10.05 20.92 -15.81
N PRO A 333 -10.00 22.27 -15.81
CA PRO A 333 -8.78 23.00 -15.43
C PRO A 333 -8.36 22.80 -13.97
N LEU A 334 -9.28 22.36 -13.09
CA LEU A 334 -8.97 22.13 -11.68
C LEU A 334 -8.10 20.89 -11.47
N VAL A 335 -8.07 19.97 -12.43
CA VAL A 335 -7.28 18.72 -12.36
C VAL A 335 -5.80 19.05 -12.22
N GLU A 336 -5.24 19.82 -13.15
CA GLU A 336 -3.83 20.25 -13.09
C GLU A 336 -3.54 21.09 -11.84
N THR A 337 -4.48 21.96 -11.44
CA THR A 337 -4.32 22.80 -10.24
C THR A 337 -4.27 21.94 -8.98
N ASN A 338 -5.08 20.88 -8.90
CA ASN A 338 -5.08 19.94 -7.79
C ASN A 338 -3.81 19.07 -7.77
N MET A 339 -3.33 18.59 -8.93
CA MET A 339 -2.05 17.87 -9.05
C MET A 339 -0.88 18.75 -8.56
N LYS A 340 -0.82 20.02 -8.99
CA LYS A 340 0.16 21.00 -8.49
C LYS A 340 0.06 21.20 -6.99
N SER A 341 -1.16 21.33 -6.45
CA SER A 341 -1.39 21.49 -5.01
C SER A 341 -0.88 20.28 -4.22
N ARG A 342 -1.13 19.06 -4.71
CA ARG A 342 -0.59 17.82 -4.11
C ARG A 342 0.94 17.88 -4.01
N ARG A 343 1.61 18.17 -5.13
CA ARG A 343 3.07 18.28 -5.19
C ARG A 343 3.62 19.36 -4.26
N GLU A 344 3.06 20.56 -4.30
CA GLU A 344 3.50 21.69 -3.47
C GLU A 344 3.32 21.44 -1.98
N VAL A 345 2.22 20.77 -1.59
CA VAL A 345 1.96 20.41 -0.19
C VAL A 345 3.07 19.51 0.33
N VAL A 346 3.37 18.41 -0.36
CA VAL A 346 4.40 17.46 0.09
C VAL A 346 5.78 18.11 0.09
N GLN A 347 6.11 18.89 -0.94
CA GLN A 347 7.42 19.55 -1.07
C GLN A 347 7.75 20.47 0.12
N ARG A 348 6.76 21.05 0.81
CA ARG A 348 6.97 21.91 1.99
C ARG A 348 7.50 21.15 3.22
N PHE A 349 7.33 19.84 3.25
CA PHE A 349 7.79 18.97 4.34
C PHE A 349 9.13 18.27 4.04
N LEU A 350 9.68 18.51 2.84
CA LEU A 350 10.95 17.94 2.39
C LEU A 350 12.11 18.92 2.61
N ASN A 351 13.32 18.38 2.79
CA ASN A 351 14.53 19.19 2.88
C ASN A 351 14.88 19.84 1.52
N PRO A 352 15.73 20.88 1.48
CA PRO A 352 16.04 21.59 0.22
C PRO A 352 16.66 20.73 -0.91
N ASN A 353 17.26 19.59 -0.58
CA ASN A 353 17.82 18.64 -1.53
C ASN A 353 16.93 17.39 -1.75
N GLU A 354 15.72 17.39 -1.18
CA GLU A 354 14.73 16.33 -1.30
C GLU A 354 13.54 16.83 -2.13
N PHE A 355 13.06 15.99 -3.05
CA PHE A 355 12.03 16.38 -4.01
C PHE A 355 10.98 15.29 -4.16
N ILE A 356 9.75 15.74 -4.43
CA ILE A 356 8.66 14.88 -4.88
C ILE A 356 8.52 15.00 -6.40
N LEU A 357 8.74 13.89 -7.11
CA LEU A 357 8.75 13.85 -8.58
C LEU A 357 7.76 12.82 -9.12
N THR A 358 7.33 13.02 -10.36
CA THR A 358 6.42 12.12 -11.09
C THR A 358 7.16 11.46 -12.24
N PHE A 359 7.54 10.20 -12.07
CA PHE A 359 8.14 9.35 -13.10
C PHE A 359 7.74 7.91 -12.81
N SER A 360 7.65 7.06 -13.83
CA SER A 360 7.13 5.71 -13.63
C SER A 360 8.13 4.68 -13.13
N ALA A 361 9.43 4.80 -13.44
CA ALA A 361 10.43 3.86 -12.94
C ALA A 361 11.73 4.58 -12.62
N PHE A 362 12.33 4.28 -11.46
CA PHE A 362 13.63 4.81 -11.10
C PHE A 362 14.74 4.06 -11.86
N PRO A 363 15.53 4.72 -12.74
CA PRO A 363 16.39 4.04 -13.71
C PRO A 363 17.39 3.03 -13.14
N ARG A 364 17.97 3.32 -11.97
CA ARG A 364 18.96 2.48 -11.28
C ARG A 364 18.41 1.80 -10.02
N LEU A 365 17.10 1.58 -9.89
CA LEU A 365 16.57 0.81 -8.76
C LEU A 365 17.15 -0.61 -8.78
N GLY A 366 17.70 -1.02 -7.63
CA GLY A 366 18.44 -2.28 -7.49
C GLY A 366 19.95 -2.18 -7.77
N CYS A 367 20.47 -1.00 -8.12
CA CYS A 367 21.91 -0.73 -8.17
C CYS A 367 22.42 -0.20 -6.82
N PHE A 368 23.74 -0.10 -6.68
CA PHE A 368 24.34 0.63 -5.57
C PHE A 368 23.89 2.09 -5.56
N HIS A 369 23.91 2.67 -4.35
CA HIS A 369 23.57 4.07 -4.10
C HIS A 369 22.16 4.47 -4.59
N CYS A 370 21.23 3.53 -4.80
CA CYS A 370 19.91 3.84 -5.34
C CYS A 370 18.89 4.34 -4.30
N THR A 371 19.13 4.16 -3.00
CA THR A 371 18.24 4.62 -1.92
C THR A 371 18.97 5.42 -0.86
N TYR A 372 18.23 6.27 -0.13
CA TYR A 372 18.68 6.94 1.08
C TYR A 372 17.67 6.73 2.23
N PRO A 373 18.10 6.22 3.40
CA PRO A 373 19.44 5.65 3.65
C PRO A 373 19.72 4.44 2.78
N GLU A 374 21.00 4.08 2.68
CA GLU A 374 21.43 2.91 1.92
C GLU A 374 21.23 1.64 2.73
N TYR A 375 20.65 0.64 2.07
CA TYR A 375 20.51 -0.71 2.62
C TYR A 375 21.06 -1.70 1.62
N GLU A 376 21.99 -2.53 2.08
CA GLU A 376 22.45 -3.68 1.33
C GLU A 376 21.36 -4.77 1.30
N SER A 377 21.35 -5.55 0.23
CA SER A 377 20.53 -6.76 0.11
C SER A 377 21.05 -7.88 1.02
N ASP A 378 20.16 -8.78 1.43
CA ASP A 378 20.50 -10.04 2.09
C ASP A 378 19.76 -11.19 1.39
N PRO A 379 20.30 -11.76 0.31
CA PRO A 379 19.62 -12.79 -0.47
C PRO A 379 19.43 -14.11 0.30
N LEU A 380 20.04 -14.28 1.48
CA LEU A 380 19.90 -15.48 2.30
C LEU A 380 18.72 -15.38 3.27
N ASN A 381 18.51 -14.20 3.85
CA ASN A 381 17.52 -13.99 4.93
C ASN A 381 16.38 -13.03 4.58
N SER A 382 16.44 -12.34 3.43
CA SER A 382 15.37 -11.43 3.00
C SER A 382 14.08 -12.16 2.64
N PHE A 383 12.97 -11.43 2.63
CA PHE A 383 11.66 -11.95 2.25
C PHE A 383 11.61 -12.39 0.78
N GLU A 384 12.36 -11.72 -0.09
CA GLU A 384 12.33 -11.97 -1.54
C GLU A 384 13.53 -12.74 -2.08
N TYR A 385 14.57 -12.97 -1.26
CA TYR A 385 15.84 -13.58 -1.68
C TYR A 385 16.51 -12.83 -2.84
N SER A 386 16.31 -11.52 -2.90
CA SER A 386 16.85 -10.66 -3.96
C SER A 386 18.33 -10.34 -3.71
N LEU A 387 19.12 -10.37 -4.79
CA LEU A 387 20.49 -9.87 -4.84
C LEU A 387 20.59 -8.35 -4.95
N THR A 388 19.53 -7.70 -5.41
CA THR A 388 19.61 -6.30 -5.86
C THR A 388 18.81 -5.35 -4.99
N CYS A 389 17.75 -5.82 -4.35
CA CYS A 389 16.86 -4.99 -3.56
C CYS A 389 16.82 -5.45 -2.10
N SER A 390 16.70 -4.48 -1.19
CA SER A 390 16.56 -4.73 0.24
C SER A 390 15.10 -4.68 0.66
N ASP A 391 14.71 -5.47 1.67
CA ASP A 391 13.34 -5.46 2.21
C ASP A 391 12.98 -4.10 2.83
N TYR A 392 13.98 -3.32 3.24
CA TYR A 392 13.82 -1.96 3.76
C TYR A 392 13.30 -0.95 2.73
N TYR A 393 13.23 -1.34 1.45
CA TYR A 393 12.60 -0.52 0.43
C TYR A 393 11.08 -0.51 0.57
N LYS A 394 10.50 -1.50 1.27
CA LYS A 394 9.07 -1.61 1.53
C LYS A 394 8.65 -0.75 2.73
N THR A 395 7.41 -0.28 2.70
CA THR A 395 6.83 0.54 3.77
C THR A 395 6.73 -0.25 5.09
N PRO A 396 7.49 0.12 6.15
CA PRO A 396 7.59 -0.67 7.38
C PRO A 396 6.28 -0.79 8.17
N GLU A 397 5.47 0.27 8.17
CA GLU A 397 4.23 0.32 8.95
C GLU A 397 3.11 -0.58 8.40
N TYR A 398 3.24 -1.02 7.14
CA TYR A 398 2.22 -1.78 6.43
C TYR A 398 2.80 -3.10 5.90
N PRO A 399 2.82 -4.17 6.72
CA PRO A 399 3.43 -5.44 6.32
C PRO A 399 2.65 -6.17 5.19
N ARG A 400 1.59 -5.57 4.63
CA ARG A 400 0.79 -6.13 3.55
C ARG A 400 1.66 -6.60 2.41
N THR A 401 2.46 -5.71 1.86
CA THR A 401 3.24 -5.96 0.65
C THR A 401 4.31 -7.00 0.89
N MET A 402 5.00 -6.93 2.03
CA MET A 402 6.02 -7.91 2.41
C MET A 402 5.44 -9.32 2.51
N PHE A 403 4.31 -9.48 3.20
CA PHE A 403 3.66 -10.79 3.32
C PHE A 403 3.00 -11.24 2.02
N LEU A 404 2.43 -10.33 1.24
CA LEU A 404 1.91 -10.63 -0.09
C LEU A 404 3.02 -11.21 -0.97
N ASN A 405 4.17 -10.54 -1.06
CA ASN A 405 5.31 -10.98 -1.87
C ASN A 405 5.90 -12.31 -1.38
N LYS A 406 6.01 -12.47 -0.07
CA LYS A 406 6.41 -13.75 0.53
C LYS A 406 5.45 -14.87 0.11
N ASN A 407 4.14 -14.62 0.18
CA ASN A 407 3.12 -15.59 -0.20
C ASN A 407 3.10 -15.85 -1.72
N VAL A 408 3.42 -14.85 -2.57
CA VAL A 408 3.67 -15.05 -4.01
C VAL A 408 4.79 -16.06 -4.23
N ILE A 409 5.94 -15.87 -3.56
CA ILE A 409 7.13 -16.73 -3.69
C ILE A 409 6.84 -18.16 -3.20
N GLU A 410 6.17 -18.29 -2.06
CA GLU A 410 5.79 -19.60 -1.51
C GLU A 410 4.75 -20.31 -2.40
N ARG A 411 3.75 -19.59 -2.93
CA ARG A 411 2.76 -20.15 -3.85
C ARG A 411 3.40 -20.63 -5.14
N ARG A 412 4.19 -19.78 -5.80
CA ARG A 412 4.82 -20.07 -7.09
C ARG A 412 5.99 -21.07 -6.99
N GLN A 413 6.49 -21.32 -5.77
CA GLN A 413 7.67 -22.15 -5.47
C GLN A 413 8.94 -21.66 -6.16
N GLY A 414 9.14 -20.34 -6.21
CA GLY A 414 10.29 -19.73 -6.85
C GLY A 414 10.37 -18.23 -6.59
N LYS A 415 11.58 -17.67 -6.67
CA LYS A 415 11.78 -16.23 -6.52
C LYS A 415 11.31 -15.45 -7.74
N VAL A 416 11.01 -14.17 -7.58
CA VAL A 416 10.76 -13.24 -8.70
C VAL A 416 11.95 -13.24 -9.67
N SER A 417 11.63 -13.26 -10.97
CA SER A 417 12.62 -13.33 -12.03
C SER A 417 12.03 -12.73 -13.30
N VAL A 418 12.61 -11.63 -13.76
CA VAL A 418 12.19 -10.91 -14.96
C VAL A 418 13.41 -10.64 -15.83
N ASN A 419 13.33 -11.03 -17.10
CA ASN A 419 14.35 -10.75 -18.10
C ASN A 419 13.81 -9.71 -19.08
N VAL A 420 14.41 -8.52 -19.09
CA VAL A 420 14.05 -7.39 -19.95
C VAL A 420 15.07 -7.29 -21.08
N PRO A 421 14.68 -7.30 -22.36
CA PRO A 421 15.66 -7.23 -23.45
C PRO A 421 16.47 -5.93 -23.38
N ILE A 422 17.81 -6.05 -23.38
CA ILE A 422 18.71 -4.89 -23.36
C ILE A 422 18.71 -4.20 -24.74
N MET A 423 18.83 -2.87 -24.74
CA MET A 423 19.11 -2.14 -25.97
C MET A 423 20.51 -2.48 -26.45
N LYS A 424 20.64 -2.89 -27.72
CA LYS A 424 21.95 -3.13 -28.34
C LYS A 424 22.43 -1.85 -29.04
N ASP A 425 23.27 -1.07 -28.36
CA ASP A 425 23.99 0.04 -28.96
C ASP A 425 25.38 -0.43 -29.47
N THR A 426 26.14 0.47 -30.08
CA THR A 426 27.37 0.24 -30.83
C THR A 426 28.44 -0.49 -30.02
N ASN A 427 28.58 -0.15 -28.73
CA ASN A 427 29.55 -0.73 -27.81
C ASN A 427 28.90 -1.63 -26.75
N THR A 428 27.60 -1.94 -26.85
CA THR A 428 26.98 -2.93 -25.98
C THR A 428 27.62 -4.29 -26.27
N SER A 429 27.97 -5.04 -25.22
CA SER A 429 28.53 -6.38 -25.39
C SER A 429 27.57 -7.30 -26.17
N ASP A 430 28.11 -8.12 -27.07
CA ASP A 430 27.33 -9.10 -27.82
C ASP A 430 28.06 -10.47 -27.83
N PRO A 431 27.57 -11.49 -27.10
CA PRO A 431 26.36 -11.44 -26.27
C PRO A 431 26.52 -10.52 -25.05
N PHE A 432 25.43 -9.83 -24.68
CA PHE A 432 25.35 -9.16 -23.38
C PHE A 432 25.07 -10.21 -22.30
N GLU A 433 25.92 -10.27 -21.29
CA GLU A 433 25.75 -11.11 -20.11
C GLU A 433 25.68 -10.21 -18.88
N ASP A 434 24.56 -10.28 -18.16
CA ASP A 434 24.31 -9.42 -17.02
C ASP A 434 25.15 -9.86 -15.81
N ASP A 435 26.08 -9.01 -15.38
CA ASP A 435 27.04 -9.29 -14.31
C ASP A 435 26.55 -8.76 -12.95
N PHE A 436 26.69 -9.59 -11.91
CA PHE A 436 26.37 -9.25 -10.52
C PHE A 436 27.59 -9.42 -9.60
N SER A 437 28.78 -9.63 -10.15
CA SER A 437 30.02 -9.79 -9.37
C SER A 437 30.27 -8.63 -8.40
N SER A 438 29.85 -7.42 -8.77
CA SER A 438 29.97 -6.21 -7.95
C SER A 438 29.19 -6.27 -6.64
N TYR A 439 28.13 -7.08 -6.53
CA TYR A 439 27.28 -7.19 -5.33
C TYR A 439 27.95 -7.92 -4.15
N GLY A 440 29.18 -8.43 -4.33
CA GLY A 440 29.98 -8.99 -3.24
C GLY A 440 29.44 -10.31 -2.66
N VAL A 441 28.46 -10.93 -3.32
CA VAL A 441 27.89 -12.22 -2.93
C VAL A 441 28.68 -13.34 -3.60
N GLU A 442 29.33 -14.21 -2.81
CA GLU A 442 29.98 -15.40 -3.33
C GLU A 442 28.97 -16.31 -4.04
N ASN A 443 29.37 -16.87 -5.19
CA ASN A 443 28.50 -17.70 -6.03
C ASN A 443 27.17 -17.01 -6.39
N TRP A 444 27.21 -15.70 -6.64
CA TRP A 444 26.03 -14.89 -6.98
C TRP A 444 25.20 -15.53 -8.10
N GLN A 445 25.80 -16.30 -9.01
CA GLN A 445 25.13 -16.95 -10.14
C GLN A 445 24.02 -17.93 -9.74
N LYS A 446 24.02 -18.44 -8.50
CA LYS A 446 23.03 -19.37 -7.94
C LYS A 446 21.70 -18.69 -7.59
N TYR A 447 21.76 -17.47 -7.08
CA TYR A 447 20.62 -16.56 -7.13
C TYR A 447 20.59 -16.09 -8.60
N VAL A 448 19.52 -15.76 -9.30
CA VAL A 448 19.64 -15.33 -10.74
C VAL A 448 20.09 -16.42 -11.75
N GLU A 449 19.91 -17.71 -11.45
CA GLU A 449 20.10 -18.82 -12.40
C GLU A 449 19.23 -18.70 -13.67
N THR A 450 18.09 -18.02 -13.54
CA THR A 450 17.11 -17.79 -14.61
C THR A 450 17.45 -16.59 -15.51
N ARG A 451 18.59 -15.93 -15.31
CA ARG A 451 19.01 -14.80 -16.15
C ARG A 451 19.23 -15.25 -17.60
N GLN A 452 18.88 -14.41 -18.55
CA GLN A 452 18.98 -14.71 -19.97
C GLN A 452 20.05 -13.86 -20.64
N ILE A 453 20.76 -14.44 -21.61
CA ILE A 453 21.68 -13.71 -22.49
C ILE A 453 20.90 -12.61 -23.24
N ASN A 454 21.51 -11.45 -23.44
CA ASN A 454 20.91 -10.25 -24.06
C ASN A 454 19.71 -9.67 -23.29
N HIS A 455 19.62 -9.94 -21.98
CA HIS A 455 18.57 -9.39 -21.13
C HIS A 455 19.13 -8.86 -19.81
N ILE A 456 18.56 -7.74 -19.36
CA ILE A 456 18.71 -7.18 -18.03
C ILE A 456 17.87 -8.05 -17.08
N HIS A 457 18.49 -8.56 -16.02
CA HIS A 457 17.83 -9.43 -15.05
C HIS A 457 17.36 -8.63 -13.83
N LEU A 458 16.06 -8.70 -13.53
CA LEU A 458 15.43 -8.09 -12.37
C LEU A 458 14.90 -9.19 -11.46
N ASP A 459 15.22 -9.12 -10.17
CA ASP A 459 15.02 -10.24 -9.24
C ASP A 459 14.25 -9.90 -7.96
N SER A 460 13.55 -8.75 -7.94
CA SER A 460 12.73 -8.30 -6.83
C SER A 460 11.40 -7.74 -7.32
N SER A 461 10.36 -7.94 -6.51
CA SER A 461 9.06 -7.30 -6.69
C SER A 461 9.12 -5.78 -6.48
N SER A 462 10.07 -5.28 -5.68
CA SER A 462 10.28 -3.85 -5.43
C SER A 462 10.56 -3.08 -6.71
N ILE A 463 11.09 -3.73 -7.74
CA ILE A 463 11.29 -3.10 -9.04
C ILE A 463 9.96 -2.88 -9.77
N GLY A 464 8.98 -3.78 -9.59
CA GLY A 464 7.63 -3.61 -10.10
C GLY A 464 6.80 -2.66 -9.23
N TRP A 465 6.61 -2.99 -7.96
CA TRP A 465 5.83 -2.20 -6.99
C TRP A 465 6.44 -0.84 -6.63
N GLY A 466 7.71 -0.62 -6.95
CA GLY A 466 8.36 0.69 -6.84
C GLY A 466 8.18 1.53 -8.10
N CYS A 467 7.52 1.00 -9.14
CA CYS A 467 7.06 1.81 -10.25
C CYS A 467 5.83 2.62 -9.85
N SER A 468 5.62 3.74 -10.54
CA SER A 468 4.52 4.65 -10.30
C SER A 468 3.62 4.80 -11.55
N CYS A 469 2.34 5.06 -11.38
CA CYS A 469 1.37 5.20 -12.47
C CYS A 469 0.32 6.30 -12.29
N LEU A 470 -0.35 6.60 -13.41
CA LEU A 470 -1.51 7.47 -13.46
C LEU A 470 -2.75 6.60 -13.63
N GLN A 471 -3.69 6.69 -12.69
CA GLN A 471 -4.95 5.96 -12.76
C GLN A 471 -6.12 6.95 -12.78
N VAL A 472 -7.22 6.60 -13.45
CA VAL A 472 -8.42 7.44 -13.51
C VAL A 472 -9.64 6.58 -13.21
N THR A 473 -10.36 6.93 -12.15
CA THR A 473 -11.60 6.27 -11.75
C THR A 473 -12.80 7.15 -12.09
N LEU A 474 -13.79 6.58 -12.80
CA LEU A 474 -15.05 7.25 -13.11
C LEU A 474 -16.26 6.46 -12.59
N GLN A 475 -17.29 7.18 -12.17
CA GLN A 475 -18.59 6.67 -11.77
C GLN A 475 -19.58 6.78 -12.94
N ALA A 476 -20.22 5.66 -13.27
CA ALA A 476 -21.28 5.63 -14.26
C ALA A 476 -22.63 5.97 -13.64
N SER A 477 -23.58 6.41 -14.46
CA SER A 477 -24.94 6.78 -14.01
C SER A 477 -25.80 5.58 -13.56
N SER A 478 -25.43 4.37 -13.98
CA SER A 478 -26.19 3.15 -13.72
C SER A 478 -25.31 1.91 -13.90
N PHE A 479 -25.83 0.75 -13.47
CA PHE A 479 -25.19 -0.54 -13.76
C PHE A 479 -25.05 -0.80 -15.27
N HIS A 480 -26.02 -0.41 -16.10
CA HIS A 480 -25.89 -0.64 -17.55
C HIS A 480 -24.82 0.25 -18.19
N GLU A 481 -24.80 1.54 -17.83
CA GLU A 481 -23.79 2.48 -18.34
C GLU A 481 -22.37 2.07 -17.90
N SER A 482 -22.21 1.50 -16.70
CA SER A 482 -20.91 1.05 -16.23
C SER A 482 -20.34 -0.11 -17.07
N LEU A 483 -21.19 -1.07 -17.48
CA LEU A 483 -20.78 -2.15 -18.39
C LEU A 483 -20.45 -1.61 -19.78
N LEU A 484 -21.26 -0.66 -20.29
CA LEU A 484 -21.00 -0.02 -21.58
C LEU A 484 -19.67 0.72 -21.59
N LEU A 485 -19.42 1.56 -20.58
CA LEU A 485 -18.16 2.30 -20.47
C LEU A 485 -16.97 1.37 -20.27
N TYR A 486 -17.09 0.33 -19.43
CA TYR A 486 -16.04 -0.67 -19.27
C TYR A 486 -15.66 -1.25 -20.64
N ASP A 487 -16.64 -1.72 -21.41
CA ASP A 487 -16.40 -2.30 -22.72
C ASP A 487 -15.78 -1.30 -23.71
N GLN A 488 -16.29 -0.08 -23.77
CA GLN A 488 -15.79 0.93 -24.71
C GLN A 488 -14.38 1.43 -24.35
N LEU A 489 -13.96 1.33 -23.09
CA LEU A 489 -12.64 1.74 -22.63
C LEU A 489 -11.55 0.69 -22.88
N ILE A 490 -11.89 -0.59 -23.03
CA ILE A 490 -10.90 -1.66 -23.25
C ILE A 490 -9.99 -1.39 -24.47
N PRO A 491 -10.52 -1.05 -25.66
CA PRO A 491 -9.69 -0.71 -26.84
C PRO A 491 -8.76 0.48 -26.65
N LEU A 492 -9.04 1.36 -25.68
CA LEU A 492 -8.20 2.52 -25.38
C LEU A 492 -7.00 2.15 -24.49
N THR A 493 -7.06 1.03 -23.74
CA THR A 493 -6.00 0.63 -22.81
C THR A 493 -4.60 0.56 -23.43
N PRO A 494 -4.36 -0.15 -24.57
CA PRO A 494 -3.04 -0.17 -25.20
C PRO A 494 -2.63 1.17 -25.81
N LEU A 495 -3.59 1.98 -26.27
CA LEU A 495 -3.29 3.27 -26.90
C LEU A 495 -2.78 4.27 -25.87
N PHE A 496 -3.45 4.36 -24.72
CA PHE A 496 -3.01 5.23 -23.63
C PHE A 496 -1.71 4.75 -22.99
N LEU A 497 -1.46 3.43 -22.94
CA LEU A 497 -0.15 2.90 -22.55
C LEU A 497 0.95 3.39 -23.52
N SER A 498 0.70 3.28 -24.84
CA SER A 498 1.63 3.74 -25.88
C SER A 498 1.88 5.26 -25.84
N LEU A 499 0.83 6.07 -25.66
CA LEU A 499 0.93 7.55 -25.54
C LEU A 499 1.68 8.00 -24.28
N SER A 500 1.71 7.17 -23.23
CA SER A 500 2.27 7.55 -21.94
C SER A 500 3.66 6.98 -21.68
N THR A 501 4.20 6.07 -22.51
CA THR A 501 5.48 5.37 -22.29
C THR A 501 6.57 6.25 -21.64
N SER A 502 7.07 5.82 -20.49
CA SER A 502 8.05 6.56 -19.69
C SER A 502 9.04 5.67 -18.91
N CYS A 503 9.26 4.41 -19.32
CA CYS A 503 10.16 3.48 -18.63
C CYS A 503 11.21 2.81 -19.56
N PRO A 504 12.17 3.56 -20.11
CA PRO A 504 13.17 3.01 -21.04
C PRO A 504 14.38 2.35 -20.36
N ILE A 505 14.57 2.56 -19.05
CA ILE A 505 15.79 2.18 -18.31
C ILE A 505 15.42 1.27 -17.15
N TRP A 506 16.17 0.18 -16.99
CA TRP A 506 15.99 -0.78 -15.90
C TRP A 506 17.35 -1.18 -15.33
N ARG A 507 17.50 -1.12 -14.00
CA ARG A 507 18.72 -1.50 -13.27
C ARG A 507 20.01 -0.89 -13.86
N GLY A 508 19.92 0.36 -14.31
CA GLY A 508 21.04 1.09 -14.90
C GLY A 508 21.36 0.75 -16.35
N TYR A 509 20.45 0.11 -17.08
CA TYR A 509 20.63 -0.20 -18.50
C TYR A 509 19.48 0.30 -19.36
N LEU A 510 19.78 0.83 -20.54
CA LEU A 510 18.78 1.10 -21.58
C LEU A 510 18.21 -0.22 -22.11
N SER A 511 16.89 -0.28 -22.26
CA SER A 511 16.16 -1.48 -22.69
C SER A 511 15.42 -1.28 -24.01
N GLU A 512 14.95 -2.37 -24.62
CA GLU A 512 14.08 -2.38 -25.81
C GLU A 512 12.58 -2.22 -25.48
N VAL A 513 12.27 -1.89 -24.22
CA VAL A 513 10.91 -1.73 -23.69
C VAL A 513 10.79 -0.32 -23.11
N ASP A 514 9.68 0.37 -23.38
CA ASP A 514 9.46 1.75 -22.92
C ASP A 514 8.35 1.85 -21.84
N SER A 515 7.88 0.70 -21.32
CA SER A 515 6.76 0.61 -20.38
C SER A 515 7.01 -0.35 -19.21
N ARG A 516 6.41 -0.07 -18.06
CA ARG A 516 6.44 -0.91 -16.85
C ARG A 516 5.51 -2.13 -16.92
N TRP A 517 4.55 -2.17 -17.85
CA TRP A 517 3.38 -3.07 -17.76
C TRP A 517 3.74 -4.55 -17.68
N ASN A 518 4.54 -5.07 -18.61
CA ASN A 518 4.98 -6.47 -18.60
C ASN A 518 5.93 -6.78 -17.44
N ILE A 519 6.63 -5.78 -16.91
CA ILE A 519 7.54 -5.97 -15.77
C ILE A 519 6.70 -6.16 -14.51
N LEU A 520 5.73 -5.27 -14.24
CA LEU A 520 4.73 -5.44 -13.18
C LEU A 520 3.98 -6.77 -13.29
N SER A 521 3.57 -7.15 -14.52
CA SER A 521 2.90 -8.42 -14.78
C SER A 521 3.73 -9.62 -14.30
N LYS A 522 5.04 -9.61 -14.58
CA LYS A 522 5.97 -10.71 -14.23
C LYS A 522 6.44 -10.65 -12.77
N THR A 523 6.60 -9.46 -12.18
CA THR A 523 7.02 -9.33 -10.77
C THR A 523 5.93 -9.74 -9.78
N THR A 524 4.67 -9.72 -10.22
CA THR A 524 3.50 -10.08 -9.40
C THR A 524 2.89 -11.44 -9.77
N ASP A 525 3.53 -12.16 -10.70
CA ASP A 525 3.04 -13.46 -11.16
C ASP A 525 3.23 -14.52 -10.08
N ASP A 526 2.11 -15.01 -9.56
CA ASP A 526 2.05 -16.02 -8.52
C ASP A 526 1.79 -17.43 -9.07
N ARG A 527 1.69 -17.59 -10.40
CA ARG A 527 1.38 -18.87 -11.03
C ARG A 527 2.42 -19.94 -10.71
N THR A 528 1.94 -21.15 -10.42
CA THR A 528 2.80 -22.33 -10.24
C THR A 528 3.32 -22.84 -11.58
N ASN A 529 4.36 -23.67 -11.56
CA ASN A 529 4.86 -24.34 -12.77
C ASN A 529 3.78 -25.21 -13.43
N GLU A 530 2.87 -25.81 -12.66
CA GLU A 530 1.74 -26.58 -13.20
C GLU A 530 0.77 -25.66 -13.96
N GLU A 531 0.38 -24.53 -13.36
CA GLU A 531 -0.52 -23.56 -13.98
C GLU A 531 0.05 -22.97 -15.29
N LEU A 532 1.38 -22.79 -15.35
CA LEU A 532 2.09 -22.33 -16.54
C LEU A 532 2.22 -23.44 -17.61
N ASN A 533 2.70 -24.63 -17.23
CA ASN A 533 3.03 -25.70 -18.19
C ASN A 533 1.79 -26.35 -18.80
N GLU A 534 0.71 -26.45 -18.04
CA GLU A 534 -0.56 -27.02 -18.50
C GLU A 534 -1.49 -25.94 -19.09
N ASN A 535 -1.06 -24.68 -19.14
CA ASN A 535 -1.85 -23.52 -19.57
C ASN A 535 -3.21 -23.41 -18.85
N LEU A 536 -3.25 -23.78 -17.55
CA LEU A 536 -4.47 -23.70 -16.73
C LEU A 536 -4.85 -22.25 -16.42
N ILE A 537 -3.86 -21.36 -16.36
CA ILE A 537 -4.08 -19.93 -16.16
C ILE A 537 -3.22 -19.12 -17.13
N GLU A 538 -3.87 -18.54 -18.14
CA GLU A 538 -3.23 -17.91 -19.28
C GLU A 538 -2.40 -16.68 -18.91
N PHE A 539 -2.89 -15.85 -17.99
CA PHE A 539 -2.27 -14.58 -17.64
C PHE A 539 -1.82 -14.53 -16.17
N SER A 540 -0.93 -13.59 -15.84
CA SER A 540 -0.67 -13.21 -14.45
C SER A 540 -1.93 -12.61 -13.81
N ARG A 541 -1.96 -12.48 -12.49
CA ARG A 541 -2.99 -11.69 -11.79
C ARG A 541 -2.90 -10.19 -12.07
N TYR A 542 -1.75 -9.74 -12.57
CA TYR A 542 -1.58 -8.42 -13.18
C TYR A 542 -1.55 -8.59 -14.70
N ALA A 543 -2.62 -8.22 -15.40
CA ALA A 543 -2.79 -8.53 -16.82
C ALA A 543 -3.76 -7.57 -17.54
N SER A 544 -3.86 -7.65 -18.86
CA SER A 544 -4.97 -6.99 -19.56
C SER A 544 -6.30 -7.67 -19.20
N VAL A 545 -7.39 -6.93 -19.35
CA VAL A 545 -8.73 -7.45 -19.05
C VAL A 545 -9.04 -8.77 -19.79
N PRO A 546 -9.75 -9.71 -19.16
CA PRO A 546 -9.99 -11.03 -19.74
C PRO A 546 -11.20 -11.07 -20.69
N CYS A 547 -12.17 -10.15 -20.53
CA CYS A 547 -13.41 -10.15 -21.31
C CYS A 547 -14.16 -8.80 -21.20
N TYR A 548 -15.01 -8.56 -22.19
CA TYR A 548 -16.12 -7.60 -22.17
C TYR A 548 -17.26 -8.08 -21.27
N LEU A 549 -18.05 -7.14 -20.74
CA LEU A 549 -19.10 -7.37 -19.74
C LEU A 549 -20.53 -7.22 -20.26
N LEU A 550 -20.75 -6.59 -21.42
CA LEU A 550 -22.09 -6.56 -22.03
C LEU A 550 -22.39 -7.87 -22.76
N ASN A 551 -23.63 -8.36 -22.65
CA ASN A 551 -24.10 -9.50 -23.44
C ASN A 551 -23.98 -9.25 -24.96
N SER A 552 -24.19 -8.01 -25.41
CA SER A 552 -24.01 -7.64 -26.83
C SER A 552 -22.55 -7.73 -27.31
N SER A 553 -21.59 -7.80 -26.38
CA SER A 553 -20.16 -7.87 -26.66
C SER A 553 -19.62 -9.30 -26.64
N GLU A 554 -20.46 -10.31 -26.38
CA GLU A 554 -20.01 -11.70 -26.19
C GLU A 554 -19.25 -12.24 -27.41
N SER A 555 -19.61 -11.82 -28.63
CA SER A 555 -18.89 -12.22 -29.85
C SER A 555 -17.45 -11.69 -29.94
N PHE A 556 -17.09 -10.68 -29.14
CA PHE A 556 -15.72 -10.16 -29.04
C PHE A 556 -14.91 -10.85 -27.93
N ASN A 557 -15.55 -11.65 -27.07
CA ASN A 557 -14.89 -12.49 -26.07
C ASN A 557 -14.38 -13.78 -26.72
N ASP A 558 -13.38 -13.66 -27.59
CA ASP A 558 -12.86 -14.72 -28.44
C ASP A 558 -11.73 -15.55 -27.80
N LEU A 559 -11.34 -15.21 -26.57
CA LEU A 559 -10.41 -16.01 -25.76
C LEU A 559 -11.15 -16.93 -24.80
N PHE A 560 -10.58 -18.13 -24.60
CA PHE A 560 -11.06 -19.04 -23.57
C PHE A 560 -10.52 -18.61 -22.20
N ILE A 561 -11.40 -18.14 -21.33
CA ILE A 561 -11.04 -17.79 -19.96
C ILE A 561 -11.46 -18.90 -18.98
N HIS A 562 -10.54 -19.31 -18.12
CA HIS A 562 -10.83 -20.20 -17.00
C HIS A 562 -11.61 -19.42 -15.93
N TYR A 563 -12.59 -20.06 -15.30
CA TYR A 563 -13.39 -19.45 -14.23
C TYR A 563 -13.87 -20.50 -13.24
N ASP A 564 -14.13 -20.09 -12.00
CA ASP A 564 -14.68 -20.95 -10.96
C ASP A 564 -16.16 -21.25 -11.23
N LYS A 565 -16.49 -22.51 -11.53
CA LYS A 565 -17.85 -22.91 -11.92
C LYS A 565 -18.85 -22.78 -10.77
N GLU A 566 -18.45 -23.08 -9.54
CA GLU A 566 -19.34 -23.01 -8.38
C GLU A 566 -19.69 -21.55 -8.06
N ILE A 567 -18.70 -20.66 -8.13
CA ILE A 567 -18.92 -19.22 -7.97
C ILE A 567 -19.80 -18.67 -9.10
N TYR A 568 -19.54 -19.09 -10.34
CA TYR A 568 -20.36 -18.71 -11.49
C TYR A 568 -21.83 -19.10 -11.27
N GLU A 569 -22.11 -20.36 -10.92
CA GLU A 569 -23.46 -20.86 -10.67
C GLU A 569 -24.15 -20.08 -9.54
N LYS A 570 -23.47 -19.83 -8.41
CA LYS A 570 -23.99 -19.01 -7.32
C LYS A 570 -24.37 -17.60 -7.77
N LEU A 571 -23.56 -16.96 -8.60
CA LEU A 571 -23.86 -15.62 -9.12
C LEU A 571 -25.07 -15.63 -10.07
N ILE A 572 -25.17 -16.63 -10.95
CA ILE A 572 -26.32 -16.81 -11.85
C ILE A 572 -27.62 -17.02 -11.06
N GLU A 573 -27.62 -17.89 -10.06
CA GLU A 573 -28.77 -18.14 -9.17
C GLU A 573 -29.23 -16.88 -8.43
N ASN A 574 -28.34 -15.91 -8.28
CA ASN A 574 -28.59 -14.62 -7.65
C ASN A 574 -28.82 -13.47 -8.64
N ASN A 575 -29.21 -13.79 -9.87
CA ASN A 575 -29.58 -12.84 -10.94
C ASN A 575 -28.42 -11.94 -11.41
N CYS A 576 -27.16 -12.35 -11.22
CA CYS A 576 -26.04 -11.69 -11.88
C CYS A 576 -26.07 -12.00 -13.39
N PRO A 577 -25.91 -11.02 -14.30
CA PRO A 577 -25.85 -11.29 -15.73
C PRO A 577 -24.72 -12.26 -16.09
N SER A 578 -24.95 -13.19 -17.02
CA SER A 578 -24.01 -14.30 -17.29
C SER A 578 -22.60 -13.85 -17.63
N VAL A 579 -22.42 -12.85 -18.49
CA VAL A 579 -21.09 -12.36 -18.86
C VAL A 579 -20.37 -11.71 -17.66
N VAL A 580 -21.12 -10.97 -16.82
CA VAL A 580 -20.61 -10.35 -15.59
C VAL A 580 -20.27 -11.41 -14.53
N ALA A 581 -21.12 -12.43 -14.36
CA ALA A 581 -20.88 -13.55 -13.48
C ALA A 581 -19.61 -14.32 -13.88
N LYS A 582 -19.40 -14.52 -15.20
CA LYS A 582 -18.20 -15.15 -15.73
C LYS A 582 -16.94 -14.32 -15.49
N HIS A 583 -17.02 -13.00 -15.64
CA HIS A 583 -15.93 -12.09 -15.28
C HIS A 583 -15.53 -12.24 -13.82
N PHE A 584 -16.47 -12.14 -12.88
CA PHE A 584 -16.14 -12.29 -11.47
C PHE A 584 -15.64 -13.70 -11.14
N ALA A 585 -16.29 -14.74 -11.65
CA ALA A 585 -15.84 -16.12 -11.47
C ALA A 585 -14.43 -16.37 -12.00
N HIS A 586 -13.99 -15.65 -13.06
CA HIS A 586 -12.60 -15.65 -13.50
C HIS A 586 -11.67 -15.04 -12.45
N LEU A 587 -12.05 -13.95 -11.78
CA LEU A 587 -11.25 -13.38 -10.67
C LEU A 587 -11.10 -14.36 -9.50
N PHE A 588 -12.09 -15.22 -9.25
CA PHE A 588 -12.07 -16.21 -8.17
C PHE A 588 -11.15 -17.42 -8.41
N ILE A 589 -10.61 -17.59 -9.63
CA ILE A 589 -9.57 -18.62 -9.86
C ILE A 589 -8.29 -18.32 -9.09
N ARG A 590 -8.05 -17.03 -8.76
CA ARG A 590 -6.90 -16.59 -7.98
C ARG A 590 -7.10 -16.93 -6.52
N ASP A 591 -6.03 -17.32 -5.85
CA ASP A 591 -6.04 -17.47 -4.40
C ASP A 591 -5.79 -16.10 -3.73
N PRO A 592 -6.40 -15.83 -2.56
CA PRO A 592 -6.01 -14.68 -1.76
C PRO A 592 -4.53 -14.80 -1.39
N LEU A 593 -3.78 -13.69 -1.43
CA LEU A 593 -2.35 -13.69 -1.11
C LEU A 593 -2.03 -12.96 0.21
N TYR A 594 -2.97 -12.19 0.74
CA TYR A 594 -2.80 -11.52 2.01
C TYR A 594 -4.13 -11.40 2.75
N VAL A 595 -4.12 -11.78 4.02
CA VAL A 595 -5.24 -11.62 4.94
C VAL A 595 -4.68 -11.72 6.36
N THR A 596 -5.32 -11.08 7.33
CA THR A 596 -4.96 -11.22 8.75
C THR A 596 -5.90 -12.20 9.47
N ASP A 597 -5.43 -12.78 10.57
CA ASP A 597 -6.24 -13.65 11.43
C ASP A 597 -7.55 -12.97 11.91
N GLN A 598 -7.49 -11.68 12.23
CA GLN A 598 -8.67 -10.89 12.56
C GLN A 598 -9.62 -10.73 11.38
N GLN A 599 -9.09 -10.50 10.18
CA GLN A 599 -9.91 -10.40 8.97
C GLN A 599 -10.58 -11.73 8.63
N VAL A 600 -9.94 -12.88 8.90
CA VAL A 600 -10.58 -14.20 8.74
C VAL A 600 -11.74 -14.35 9.71
N ASN A 601 -11.49 -14.14 11.01
CA ASN A 601 -12.44 -14.40 12.09
C ASN A 601 -13.50 -13.30 12.30
N PHE A 602 -13.49 -12.26 11.49
CA PHE A 602 -14.43 -11.16 11.65
C PHE A 602 -15.88 -11.61 11.34
N GLU A 603 -16.68 -11.79 12.40
CA GLU A 603 -18.10 -12.15 12.31
C GLU A 603 -18.95 -10.99 11.77
N GLN A 604 -19.88 -11.31 10.85
CA GLN A 604 -20.81 -10.39 10.19
C GLN A 604 -21.90 -9.88 11.15
N ASN A 605 -21.54 -9.07 12.16
CA ASN A 605 -22.53 -8.46 13.05
C ASN A 605 -23.08 -7.11 12.54
N SER A 606 -22.60 -6.61 11.40
CA SER A 606 -23.17 -5.45 10.71
C SER A 606 -23.36 -5.76 9.23
N SER A 607 -24.58 -5.64 8.72
CA SER A 607 -24.95 -5.84 7.30
C SER A 607 -24.19 -4.96 6.31
N THR A 608 -23.41 -3.99 6.78
CA THR A 608 -22.89 -2.85 6.01
C THR A 608 -21.47 -3.00 5.49
N ASN A 609 -20.72 -4.03 5.88
CA ASN A 609 -19.29 -4.15 5.54
C ASN A 609 -19.02 -5.32 4.59
N LEU A 610 -18.60 -4.99 3.35
CA LEU A 610 -18.38 -5.93 2.23
C LEU A 610 -16.89 -6.12 1.91
N PHE A 611 -16.04 -5.98 2.94
CA PHE A 611 -14.59 -5.99 2.82
C PHE A 611 -14.02 -7.29 2.22
N LYS A 612 -14.69 -8.45 2.34
CA LYS A 612 -14.10 -9.72 1.88
C LYS A 612 -13.97 -9.75 0.37
N PHE A 613 -14.97 -9.22 -0.34
CA PHE A 613 -14.89 -9.07 -1.79
C PHE A 613 -13.76 -8.10 -2.20
N GLU A 614 -13.69 -6.93 -1.58
CA GLU A 614 -12.65 -5.94 -1.90
C GLU A 614 -11.24 -6.44 -1.57
N ASN A 615 -11.07 -7.19 -0.48
CA ASN A 615 -9.80 -7.83 -0.16
C ASN A 615 -9.36 -8.80 -1.26
N HIS A 616 -10.27 -9.61 -1.80
CA HIS A 616 -9.98 -10.51 -2.92
C HIS A 616 -9.70 -9.74 -4.23
N ASN A 617 -10.56 -8.78 -4.56
CA ASN A 617 -10.53 -8.02 -5.81
C ASN A 617 -9.30 -7.08 -5.90
N SER A 618 -8.90 -6.48 -4.79
CA SER A 618 -7.75 -5.54 -4.72
C SER A 618 -6.39 -6.21 -4.94
N MET A 619 -6.32 -7.55 -4.98
CA MET A 619 -5.09 -8.31 -5.27
C MET A 619 -5.05 -8.84 -6.71
N ILE A 620 -5.94 -8.34 -7.57
CA ILE A 620 -6.02 -8.65 -8.99
C ILE A 620 -6.01 -7.31 -9.74
N TRP A 621 -5.07 -7.16 -10.67
CA TRP A 621 -4.71 -5.88 -11.26
C TRP A 621 -4.84 -5.93 -12.77
N ASN A 622 -6.04 -5.67 -13.25
CA ASN A 622 -6.31 -5.66 -14.69
C ASN A 622 -6.08 -4.27 -15.32
N SER A 623 -6.00 -4.18 -16.65
CA SER A 623 -5.91 -2.88 -17.36
C SER A 623 -7.12 -1.97 -17.12
N LEU A 624 -8.29 -2.57 -16.86
CA LEU A 624 -9.43 -1.89 -16.25
C LEU A 624 -9.91 -2.68 -15.04
N ARG A 625 -10.36 -1.99 -14.01
CA ARG A 625 -11.07 -2.60 -12.88
C ARG A 625 -12.52 -2.18 -12.89
N PHE A 626 -13.41 -3.17 -12.88
CA PHE A 626 -14.84 -2.95 -12.62
C PHE A 626 -15.06 -2.92 -11.12
N LYS A 627 -15.47 -1.77 -10.58
CA LYS A 627 -15.55 -1.49 -9.14
C LYS A 627 -17.02 -1.41 -8.71
N PRO A 628 -17.55 -2.44 -8.02
CA PRO A 628 -18.89 -2.37 -7.43
C PRO A 628 -19.02 -1.27 -6.36
N PRO A 629 -20.25 -0.94 -5.94
CA PRO A 629 -20.50 -0.18 -4.72
C PRO A 629 -19.92 -0.88 -3.48
N VAL A 630 -19.33 -0.11 -2.56
CA VAL A 630 -18.51 -0.60 -1.43
C VAL A 630 -19.31 -0.96 -0.16
N THR A 631 -20.58 -0.59 -0.13
CA THR A 631 -21.49 -0.85 0.98
C THR A 631 -22.75 -1.50 0.46
N ASP A 632 -23.42 -2.31 1.28
CA ASP A 632 -24.78 -2.71 0.97
C ASP A 632 -25.75 -1.51 1.12
N GLU A 633 -25.36 -0.43 1.81
CA GLU A 633 -26.15 0.79 1.92
C GLU A 633 -26.13 1.62 0.63
N MET A 634 -27.23 2.34 0.36
CA MET A 634 -27.31 3.29 -0.74
C MET A 634 -26.51 4.54 -0.39
N THR A 635 -25.24 4.55 -0.77
CA THR A 635 -24.34 5.72 -0.66
C THR A 635 -24.32 6.52 -1.95
N SER A 636 -23.52 7.58 -2.03
CA SER A 636 -23.24 8.32 -3.28
C SER A 636 -22.36 7.55 -4.26
N LEU A 637 -21.69 6.48 -3.81
CA LEU A 637 -20.78 5.66 -4.62
C LEU A 637 -21.53 4.54 -5.33
N GLY A 638 -21.66 4.70 -6.65
CA GLY A 638 -22.26 3.75 -7.57
C GLY A 638 -21.24 2.79 -8.19
N TRP A 639 -21.59 2.30 -9.38
CA TRP A 639 -20.73 1.44 -10.19
C TRP A 639 -19.64 2.27 -10.87
N ARG A 640 -18.38 1.85 -10.68
CA ARG A 640 -17.21 2.60 -11.14
C ARG A 640 -16.33 1.76 -12.07
N ILE A 641 -15.56 2.45 -12.89
CA ILE A 641 -14.54 1.90 -13.77
C ILE A 641 -13.24 2.63 -13.48
N GLU A 642 -12.18 1.89 -13.24
CA GLU A 642 -10.84 2.42 -12.99
C GLU A 642 -9.93 2.04 -14.17
N PHE A 643 -9.38 3.07 -14.82
CA PHE A 643 -8.47 2.98 -15.96
C PHE A 643 -7.03 3.08 -15.48
N ARG A 644 -6.25 1.99 -15.65
CA ARG A 644 -4.99 1.73 -14.96
C ARG A 644 -3.70 1.67 -15.80
N PRO A 645 -3.70 1.61 -17.15
CA PRO A 645 -2.45 1.36 -17.88
C PRO A 645 -1.47 2.54 -17.89
N MET A 646 -1.94 3.79 -17.77
CA MET A 646 -1.11 4.96 -18.07
C MET A 646 0.15 5.00 -17.20
N GLU A 647 1.28 5.27 -17.85
CA GLU A 647 2.51 5.65 -17.15
C GLU A 647 2.38 7.10 -16.68
N LEU A 648 3.15 7.46 -15.65
CA LEU A 648 3.30 8.84 -15.20
C LEU A 648 4.18 9.65 -16.12
N GLN A 649 3.80 10.91 -16.21
CA GLN A 649 4.49 11.94 -16.96
C GLN A 649 5.24 12.88 -16.01
N LEU A 650 6.25 13.58 -16.53
CA LEU A 650 7.15 14.40 -15.73
C LEU A 650 6.48 15.65 -15.14
N THR A 651 5.42 16.13 -15.78
CA THR A 651 4.72 17.36 -15.37
C THR A 651 3.25 17.13 -15.02
N ASP A 652 2.71 17.96 -14.13
CA ASP A 652 1.27 17.97 -13.80
C ASP A 652 0.41 18.26 -15.04
N PHE A 653 0.89 19.10 -15.96
CA PHE A 653 0.23 19.39 -17.24
C PHE A 653 0.04 18.12 -18.09
N GLU A 654 1.11 17.33 -18.28
CA GLU A 654 1.03 16.12 -19.12
C GLU A 654 0.10 15.07 -18.50
N ASN A 655 0.15 14.88 -17.18
CA ASN A 655 -0.74 13.97 -16.46
C ASN A 655 -2.21 14.44 -16.53
N ALA A 656 -2.46 15.74 -16.34
CA ALA A 656 -3.80 16.31 -16.50
C ALA A 656 -4.32 16.17 -17.94
N ALA A 657 -3.47 16.39 -18.95
CA ALA A 657 -3.85 16.25 -20.35
C ALA A 657 -4.31 14.83 -20.69
N LEU A 658 -3.59 13.80 -20.23
CA LEU A 658 -3.97 12.40 -20.40
C LEU A 658 -5.31 12.08 -19.70
N SER A 659 -5.45 12.47 -18.43
CA SER A 659 -6.66 12.23 -17.65
C SER A 659 -7.89 12.92 -18.23
N VAL A 660 -7.78 14.20 -18.57
CA VAL A 660 -8.89 14.98 -19.13
C VAL A 660 -9.26 14.49 -20.52
N PHE A 661 -8.29 14.15 -21.37
CA PHE A 661 -8.58 13.60 -22.69
C PHE A 661 -9.33 12.27 -22.60
N LEU A 662 -8.93 11.37 -21.69
CA LEU A 662 -9.65 10.12 -21.42
C LEU A 662 -11.10 10.39 -21.00
N ILE A 663 -11.33 11.32 -20.07
CA ILE A 663 -12.68 11.63 -19.57
C ILE A 663 -13.54 12.24 -20.68
N LEU A 664 -13.02 13.20 -21.45
CA LEU A 664 -13.72 13.78 -22.59
C LEU A 664 -14.06 12.72 -23.64
N LEU A 665 -13.17 11.74 -23.87
CA LEU A 665 -13.48 10.60 -24.73
C LEU A 665 -14.64 9.77 -24.19
N THR A 666 -14.66 9.46 -22.89
CA THR A 666 -15.80 8.71 -22.31
C THR A 666 -17.13 9.44 -22.54
N ARG A 667 -17.13 10.77 -22.43
CA ARG A 667 -18.34 11.58 -22.64
C ARG A 667 -18.72 11.65 -24.12
N SER A 668 -17.73 11.77 -25.00
CA SER A 668 -17.92 11.74 -26.45
C SER A 668 -18.48 10.40 -26.92
N ILE A 669 -17.98 9.29 -26.37
CA ILE A 669 -18.44 7.93 -26.68
C ILE A 669 -19.93 7.77 -26.33
N LEU A 670 -20.35 8.22 -25.14
CA LEU A 670 -21.76 8.17 -24.74
C LEU A 670 -22.63 9.12 -25.57
N SER A 671 -22.15 10.34 -25.82
CA SER A 671 -22.94 11.39 -26.50
C SER A 671 -23.18 11.09 -27.98
N PHE A 672 -22.23 10.41 -28.63
CA PHE A 672 -22.29 10.07 -30.05
C PHE A 672 -22.50 8.58 -30.31
N GLU A 673 -22.79 7.79 -29.26
CA GLU A 673 -23.03 6.35 -29.33
C GLU A 673 -21.92 5.60 -30.10
N ILE A 674 -20.66 5.95 -29.81
CA ILE A 674 -19.49 5.37 -30.48
C ILE A 674 -19.26 3.93 -30.00
N ASP A 675 -19.01 3.04 -30.96
CA ASP A 675 -18.53 1.69 -30.68
C ASP A 675 -17.07 1.55 -31.08
N LEU A 676 -16.21 1.17 -30.14
CA LEU A 676 -14.78 0.95 -30.30
C LEU A 676 -14.39 -0.53 -30.13
N ARG A 677 -15.31 -1.40 -29.70
CA ARG A 677 -15.01 -2.79 -29.29
C ARG A 677 -14.41 -3.59 -30.45
N ILE A 678 -13.36 -4.35 -30.15
CA ILE A 678 -12.69 -5.29 -31.06
C ILE A 678 -12.48 -6.63 -30.32
N PRO A 679 -12.19 -7.76 -30.99
CA PRO A 679 -11.91 -9.02 -30.29
C PRO A 679 -10.83 -8.87 -29.21
N ILE A 680 -11.03 -9.53 -28.05
CA ILE A 680 -10.12 -9.47 -26.90
C ILE A 680 -8.72 -9.96 -27.30
N SER A 681 -8.60 -10.98 -28.14
CA SER A 681 -7.29 -11.44 -28.65
C SER A 681 -6.45 -10.30 -29.25
N LEU A 682 -7.08 -9.39 -30.00
CA LEU A 682 -6.41 -8.22 -30.60
C LEU A 682 -6.06 -7.15 -29.56
N ILE A 683 -6.84 -7.04 -28.47
CA ILE A 683 -6.49 -6.18 -27.33
C ILE A 683 -5.22 -6.68 -26.67
N HIS A 684 -5.10 -7.99 -26.41
CA HIS A 684 -3.89 -8.58 -25.83
C HIS A 684 -2.67 -8.37 -26.73
N GLU A 685 -2.83 -8.52 -28.05
CA GLU A 685 -1.75 -8.23 -29.00
C GLU A 685 -1.36 -6.75 -28.96
N ASN A 686 -2.34 -5.83 -29.00
CA ASN A 686 -2.09 -4.40 -28.88
C ASN A 686 -1.37 -4.02 -27.57
N MET A 687 -1.69 -4.68 -26.46
CA MET A 687 -0.99 -4.46 -25.18
C MET A 687 0.48 -4.86 -25.26
N GLN A 688 0.85 -5.88 -26.04
CA GLN A 688 2.26 -6.19 -26.30
C GLN A 688 2.93 -5.14 -27.19
N ARG A 689 2.24 -4.68 -28.25
CA ARG A 689 2.74 -3.64 -29.16
C ARG A 689 2.94 -2.29 -28.48
N ALA A 690 2.12 -1.97 -27.48
CA ALA A 690 2.13 -0.70 -26.74
C ALA A 690 3.38 -0.47 -25.89
N GLN A 691 4.21 -1.49 -25.67
CA GLN A 691 5.33 -1.44 -24.73
C GLN A 691 6.69 -1.41 -25.43
N VAL A 692 6.72 -1.68 -26.74
CA VAL A 692 7.94 -1.74 -27.54
C VAL A 692 8.61 -0.36 -27.59
N LYS A 693 9.96 -0.33 -27.64
CA LYS A 693 10.75 0.88 -27.86
C LYS A 693 10.19 1.73 -29.01
N ASN A 694 9.97 3.02 -28.76
CA ASN A 694 9.45 3.98 -29.73
C ASN A 694 8.10 3.55 -30.37
N THR A 695 7.22 2.94 -29.58
CA THR A 695 5.92 2.39 -30.03
C THR A 695 5.08 3.38 -30.85
N ILE A 696 5.06 4.67 -30.48
CA ILE A 696 4.28 5.72 -31.17
C ILE A 696 4.61 5.80 -32.66
N GLN A 697 5.90 5.71 -33.01
CA GLN A 697 6.36 5.85 -34.40
C GLN A 697 6.53 4.52 -35.13
N GLN A 698 6.71 3.42 -34.39
CA GLN A 698 7.07 2.12 -34.99
C GLN A 698 5.90 1.14 -35.11
N MET A 699 4.88 1.27 -34.26
CA MET A 699 3.82 0.27 -34.16
C MET A 699 2.50 0.75 -34.77
N LYS A 700 1.73 -0.23 -35.25
CA LYS A 700 0.31 -0.07 -35.54
C LYS A 700 -0.50 -0.85 -34.52
N PHE A 701 -1.75 -0.44 -34.31
CA PHE A 701 -2.68 -1.08 -33.39
C PHE A 701 -3.93 -1.49 -34.15
N TYR A 702 -4.46 -2.67 -33.82
CA TYR A 702 -5.80 -3.03 -34.27
C TYR A 702 -6.80 -2.06 -33.65
N PHE A 703 -7.60 -1.43 -34.48
CA PHE A 703 -8.58 -0.46 -34.04
C PHE A 703 -9.83 -0.54 -34.92
N ARG A 704 -10.96 -0.15 -34.34
CA ARG A 704 -12.23 -0.10 -35.05
C ARG A 704 -12.33 1.20 -35.84
N LYS A 705 -12.36 1.08 -37.17
CA LYS A 705 -12.65 2.13 -38.12
C LYS A 705 -14.07 1.93 -38.65
N GLN A 706 -15.04 2.65 -38.04
CA GLN A 706 -16.47 2.50 -38.33
C GLN A 706 -16.92 1.04 -38.12
N ASN A 707 -17.22 0.33 -39.22
CA ASN A 707 -17.72 -1.05 -39.21
C ASN A 707 -16.62 -2.10 -39.45
N HIS A 708 -15.36 -1.68 -39.61
CA HIS A 708 -14.24 -2.56 -39.90
C HIS A 708 -13.15 -2.46 -38.83
N ILE A 709 -12.43 -3.55 -38.62
CA ILE A 709 -11.25 -3.60 -37.75
C ILE A 709 -10.02 -3.64 -38.65
N CYS A 710 -9.07 -2.74 -38.43
CA CYS A 710 -7.84 -2.65 -39.20
C CYS A 710 -6.68 -2.18 -38.33
N GLU A 711 -5.45 -2.38 -38.81
CA GLU A 711 -4.26 -1.83 -38.18
C GLU A 711 -4.09 -0.35 -38.57
N MET A 712 -3.93 0.51 -37.57
CA MET A 712 -3.74 1.96 -37.72
C MET A 712 -2.58 2.43 -36.84
N THR A 713 -1.83 3.45 -37.28
CA THR A 713 -0.87 4.11 -36.40
C THR A 713 -1.61 4.89 -35.31
N ILE A 714 -0.92 5.21 -34.21
CA ILE A 714 -1.55 6.01 -33.15
C ILE A 714 -1.91 7.42 -33.64
N ASP A 715 -1.13 7.99 -34.55
CA ASP A 715 -1.44 9.23 -35.27
C ASP A 715 -2.78 9.13 -36.02
N GLU A 716 -2.95 8.07 -36.83
CA GLU A 716 -4.20 7.85 -37.58
C GLU A 716 -5.40 7.68 -36.64
N ILE A 717 -5.23 7.02 -35.48
CA ILE A 717 -6.30 6.80 -34.50
C ILE A 717 -6.67 8.12 -33.78
N ILE A 718 -5.68 8.91 -33.36
CA ILE A 718 -5.90 10.14 -32.61
C ILE A 718 -6.32 11.28 -33.54
N ASN A 719 -5.51 11.57 -34.57
CA ASN A 719 -5.67 12.73 -35.44
C ASN A 719 -6.57 12.46 -36.66
N GLY A 720 -6.86 11.20 -36.95
CA GLY A 720 -7.66 10.81 -38.10
C GLY A 720 -6.81 10.52 -39.34
N SER A 721 -7.50 10.12 -40.40
CA SER A 721 -6.93 9.92 -41.74
C SER A 721 -7.98 10.32 -42.78
N GLU A 722 -7.67 10.24 -44.08
CA GLU A 722 -8.60 10.60 -45.16
C GLU A 722 -10.01 9.96 -45.01
N ASN A 723 -10.06 8.74 -44.48
CA ASN A 723 -11.30 7.97 -44.33
C ASN A 723 -11.66 7.65 -42.86
N TYR A 724 -11.06 8.33 -41.88
CA TYR A 724 -11.36 8.12 -40.47
C TYR A 724 -11.30 9.42 -39.68
N PHE A 725 -12.31 9.66 -38.85
CA PHE A 725 -12.54 10.97 -38.23
C PHE A 725 -11.50 11.35 -37.15
N GLY A 726 -10.91 10.37 -36.47
CA GLY A 726 -9.97 10.60 -35.38
C GLY A 726 -10.64 10.84 -34.03
N LEU A 727 -10.02 10.36 -32.95
CA LEU A 727 -10.49 10.55 -31.58
C LEU A 727 -10.43 12.04 -31.14
N LYS A 728 -9.44 12.80 -31.62
CA LYS A 728 -9.32 14.25 -31.41
C LYS A 728 -10.58 14.98 -31.88
N SER A 729 -11.04 14.67 -33.10
CA SER A 729 -12.19 15.32 -33.69
C SER A 729 -13.49 14.98 -32.94
N LEU A 730 -13.63 13.77 -32.40
CA LEU A 730 -14.76 13.39 -31.54
C LEU A 730 -14.81 14.26 -30.28
N VAL A 731 -13.68 14.40 -29.59
CA VAL A 731 -13.58 15.25 -28.38
C VAL A 731 -13.87 16.71 -28.69
N LEU A 732 -13.31 17.25 -29.77
CA LEU A 732 -13.56 18.64 -30.18
C LEU A 732 -15.03 18.88 -30.53
N ASN A 733 -15.70 17.94 -31.20
CA ASN A 733 -17.12 18.02 -31.49
C ASN A 733 -17.97 17.99 -30.21
N TYR A 734 -17.62 17.14 -29.25
CA TYR A 734 -18.28 17.11 -27.95
C TYR A 734 -18.14 18.47 -27.25
N LEU A 735 -16.93 19.02 -27.17
CA LEU A 735 -16.70 20.35 -26.60
C LEU A 735 -17.44 21.47 -27.35
N ASN A 736 -17.56 21.38 -28.67
CA ASN A 736 -18.30 22.35 -29.49
C ASN A 736 -19.83 22.27 -29.30
N SER A 737 -20.35 21.20 -28.69
CA SER A 737 -21.78 21.09 -28.41
C SER A 737 -22.25 21.95 -27.21
N PHE A 738 -21.31 22.54 -26.46
CA PHE A 738 -21.61 23.42 -25.33
C PHE A 738 -21.57 24.88 -25.78
N GLU A 739 -22.65 25.61 -25.50
CA GLU A 739 -22.78 27.02 -25.89
C GLU A 739 -21.94 27.97 -25.00
N ASP A 740 -21.75 27.64 -23.71
CA ASP A 740 -21.19 28.53 -22.70
C ASP A 740 -19.91 27.99 -22.03
N ILE A 741 -18.86 27.68 -22.81
CA ILE A 741 -17.53 27.41 -22.25
C ILE A 741 -16.76 28.75 -22.18
N ASP A 742 -16.26 29.10 -20.99
CA ASP A 742 -15.43 30.31 -20.85
C ASP A 742 -14.12 30.17 -21.63
N ILE A 743 -13.57 31.31 -22.06
CA ILE A 743 -12.40 31.37 -22.95
C ILE A 743 -11.18 30.65 -22.34
N SER A 744 -10.97 30.80 -21.03
CA SER A 744 -9.82 30.22 -20.33
C SER A 744 -9.90 28.70 -20.31
N THR A 745 -11.05 28.16 -19.89
CA THR A 745 -11.28 26.72 -19.88
C THR A 745 -11.15 26.14 -21.28
N ARG A 746 -11.73 26.80 -22.30
CA ARG A 746 -11.64 26.34 -23.68
C ARG A 746 -10.20 26.29 -24.18
N GLN A 747 -9.40 27.30 -23.84
CA GLN A 747 -7.98 27.34 -24.18
C GLN A 747 -7.22 26.17 -23.55
N THR A 748 -7.37 25.94 -22.24
CA THR A 748 -6.73 24.82 -21.54
C THR A 748 -7.11 23.47 -22.16
N MET A 749 -8.39 23.26 -22.49
CA MET A 749 -8.82 22.01 -23.12
C MET A 749 -8.19 21.82 -24.51
N ASN A 750 -8.11 22.88 -25.32
CA ASN A 750 -7.45 22.82 -26.62
C ASN A 750 -5.96 22.52 -26.47
N GLU A 751 -5.27 23.07 -25.47
CA GLU A 751 -3.85 22.80 -25.19
C GLU A 751 -3.63 21.32 -24.81
N TYR A 752 -4.47 20.74 -23.96
CA TYR A 752 -4.40 19.30 -23.63
C TYR A 752 -4.63 18.42 -24.86
N ILE A 753 -5.67 18.72 -25.66
CA ILE A 753 -5.99 17.96 -26.88
C ILE A 753 -4.85 18.07 -27.89
N GLU A 754 -4.27 19.25 -28.05
CA GLU A 754 -3.17 19.49 -28.97
C GLU A 754 -1.88 18.79 -28.52
N PHE A 755 -1.61 18.74 -27.22
CA PHE A 755 -0.51 17.93 -26.68
C PHE A 755 -0.64 16.45 -27.06
N ILE A 756 -1.82 15.84 -26.84
CA ILE A 756 -2.07 14.44 -27.22
C ILE A 756 -1.94 14.25 -28.74
N SER A 757 -2.45 15.21 -29.52
CA SER A 757 -2.36 15.23 -30.98
C SER A 757 -0.93 15.23 -31.49
N GLN A 758 -0.10 16.13 -30.98
CA GLN A 758 1.32 16.26 -31.38
C GLN A 758 2.15 15.07 -30.92
N ARG A 759 1.87 14.53 -29.73
CA ARG A 759 2.52 13.30 -29.25
C ARG A 759 2.16 12.11 -30.13
N ALA A 760 0.88 11.93 -30.47
CA ALA A 760 0.46 10.84 -31.35
C ALA A 760 1.09 10.92 -32.75
N LYS A 761 1.27 12.14 -33.26
CA LYS A 761 1.94 12.41 -34.53
C LYS A 761 3.46 12.19 -34.49
N GLY A 762 4.05 12.18 -33.30
CA GLY A 762 5.50 12.10 -33.08
C GLY A 762 6.22 13.44 -33.18
N ASP A 763 5.50 14.57 -33.24
CA ASP A 763 6.08 15.91 -33.16
C ASP A 763 6.66 16.16 -31.75
N LEU A 764 5.97 15.65 -30.72
CA LEU A 764 6.45 15.58 -29.34
C LEU A 764 6.85 14.15 -28.98
N LEU A 765 8.01 14.00 -28.36
CA LEU A 765 8.52 12.73 -27.85
C LEU A 765 7.68 12.24 -26.66
N SER A 766 7.62 10.92 -26.49
CA SER A 766 7.25 10.33 -25.21
C SER A 766 8.36 10.57 -24.19
N ASN A 767 8.03 10.50 -22.90
CA ASN A 767 9.03 10.66 -21.84
C ASN A 767 10.10 9.55 -21.90
N ALA A 768 9.75 8.34 -22.35
CA ALA A 768 10.73 7.29 -22.59
C ALA A 768 11.73 7.65 -23.69
N MET A 769 11.25 8.16 -24.83
CA MET A 769 12.12 8.56 -25.93
C MET A 769 12.95 9.80 -25.60
N TRP A 770 12.39 10.75 -24.85
CA TRP A 770 13.14 11.90 -24.34
C TRP A 770 14.29 11.44 -23.42
N MET A 771 14.02 10.62 -22.41
CA MET A 771 15.07 10.12 -21.51
C MET A 771 16.17 9.35 -22.27
N ARG A 772 15.79 8.54 -23.26
CA ARG A 772 16.74 7.82 -24.11
C ARG A 772 17.64 8.78 -24.88
N LYS A 773 17.06 9.75 -25.60
CA LYS A 773 17.84 10.78 -26.31
C LYS A 773 18.72 11.61 -25.37
N SER A 774 18.24 11.92 -24.17
CA SER A 774 19.03 12.64 -23.17
C SER A 774 20.27 11.85 -22.74
N ILE A 775 20.17 10.52 -22.62
CA ILE A 775 21.31 9.64 -22.32
C ILE A 775 22.23 9.48 -23.53
N GLU A 776 21.67 9.25 -24.72
CA GLU A 776 22.44 9.10 -25.97
C GLU A 776 23.31 10.34 -26.27
N ASN A 777 22.81 11.53 -25.91
CA ASN A 777 23.54 12.79 -26.08
C ASN A 777 24.43 13.15 -24.86
N HIS A 778 24.44 12.32 -23.81
CA HIS A 778 25.21 12.60 -22.61
C HIS A 778 26.69 12.34 -22.85
N HIS A 779 27.56 13.30 -22.52
CA HIS A 779 29.00 13.22 -22.78
C HIS A 779 29.75 12.05 -22.10
N LEU A 780 29.16 11.46 -21.05
CA LEU A 780 29.69 10.27 -20.37
C LEU A 780 29.13 8.94 -20.88
N TYR A 781 28.10 8.98 -21.73
CA TYR A 781 27.52 7.76 -22.28
C TYR A 781 28.47 7.16 -23.31
N GLN A 782 28.79 5.88 -23.15
CA GLN A 782 29.81 5.20 -23.97
C GLN A 782 29.21 4.39 -25.12
N HIS A 783 27.94 4.61 -25.46
CA HIS A 783 27.21 3.80 -26.44
C HIS A 783 27.18 2.31 -26.09
N ASP A 784 27.20 1.98 -24.80
CA ASP A 784 27.26 0.63 -24.24
C ASP A 784 25.96 0.21 -23.56
N SER A 785 24.92 1.05 -23.66
CA SER A 785 23.63 0.92 -22.96
C SER A 785 23.69 1.06 -21.43
N ILE A 786 24.83 1.49 -20.86
CA ILE A 786 24.98 1.69 -19.42
C ILE A 786 24.60 3.12 -19.02
N VAL A 787 23.75 3.24 -18.00
CA VAL A 787 23.35 4.49 -17.37
C VAL A 787 24.03 4.58 -16.00
N SER A 788 25.18 5.25 -15.93
CA SER A 788 25.95 5.42 -14.68
C SER A 788 25.25 6.32 -13.66
N GLU A 789 25.78 6.38 -12.43
CA GLU A 789 25.26 7.26 -11.36
C GLU A 789 25.28 8.73 -11.78
N GLN A 790 26.36 9.18 -12.40
CA GLN A 790 26.50 10.54 -12.90
C GLN A 790 25.48 10.84 -14.01
N ILE A 791 25.31 9.93 -14.97
CA ILE A 791 24.31 10.09 -16.04
C ILE A 791 22.90 10.20 -15.42
N GLN A 792 22.59 9.34 -14.43
CA GLN A 792 21.30 9.40 -13.74
C GLN A 792 21.11 10.72 -12.98
N TYR A 793 22.14 11.18 -12.26
CA TYR A 793 22.09 12.45 -11.55
C TYR A 793 21.79 13.61 -12.51
N ASP A 794 22.55 13.72 -13.61
CA ASP A 794 22.37 14.78 -14.59
C ASP A 794 21.00 14.70 -15.29
N LEU A 795 20.50 13.50 -15.55
CA LEU A 795 19.13 13.28 -16.05
C LEU A 795 18.09 13.75 -15.03
N PHE A 796 18.22 13.40 -13.75
CA PHE A 796 17.27 13.80 -12.71
C PHE A 796 17.34 15.28 -12.38
N ARG A 797 18.50 15.94 -12.55
CA ARG A 797 18.57 17.42 -12.50
C ARG A 797 17.72 18.05 -13.58
N GLN A 798 17.68 17.47 -14.79
CA GLN A 798 16.77 17.94 -15.84
C GLN A 798 15.31 17.64 -15.51
N ILE A 799 14.99 16.45 -14.99
CA ILE A 799 13.63 16.09 -14.58
C ILE A 799 13.12 17.05 -13.49
N GLU A 800 13.93 17.33 -12.47
CA GLU A 800 13.59 18.29 -11.40
C GLU A 800 13.31 19.69 -11.97
N GLN A 801 14.16 20.16 -12.89
CA GLN A 801 13.95 21.44 -13.57
C GLN A 801 12.65 21.46 -14.39
N ILE A 802 12.33 20.38 -15.09
CA ILE A 802 11.09 20.23 -15.88
C ILE A 802 9.86 20.24 -14.97
N ALA A 803 9.90 19.49 -13.87
CA ALA A 803 8.80 19.40 -12.92
C ALA A 803 8.50 20.75 -12.22
N ASN A 804 9.53 21.58 -11.99
CA ASN A 804 9.43 22.84 -11.26
C ASN A 804 9.28 24.09 -12.17
N GLN A 805 8.99 23.92 -13.46
CA GLN A 805 8.80 25.06 -14.36
C GLN A 805 7.55 25.88 -13.98
N LYS A 806 7.71 27.20 -13.88
CA LYS A 806 6.60 28.12 -13.56
C LYS A 806 5.62 28.34 -14.73
N GLN A 807 6.07 28.07 -15.97
CA GLN A 807 5.29 28.22 -17.19
C GLN A 807 5.39 26.94 -17.99
N LEU A 808 4.29 26.57 -18.66
CA LEU A 808 4.27 25.43 -19.56
C LEU A 808 5.36 25.58 -20.63
N ASN A 809 6.32 24.66 -20.63
CA ASN A 809 7.36 24.61 -21.65
C ASN A 809 7.67 23.17 -22.06
N LEU A 810 7.10 22.78 -23.19
CA LEU A 810 7.25 21.45 -23.79
C LEU A 810 8.46 21.36 -24.74
N SER A 811 9.35 22.37 -24.78
CA SER A 811 10.49 22.37 -25.71
C SER A 811 11.43 21.18 -25.54
N HIS A 812 11.52 20.64 -24.33
CA HIS A 812 12.31 19.44 -24.03
C HIS A 812 11.79 18.20 -24.78
N LEU A 813 10.50 18.16 -25.15
CA LEU A 813 9.90 17.05 -25.89
C LEU A 813 9.93 17.25 -27.41
N ILE A 814 10.42 18.37 -27.94
CA ILE A 814 10.43 18.58 -29.40
C ILE A 814 11.35 17.55 -30.05
N SER A 815 10.84 16.85 -31.07
CA SER A 815 11.54 15.75 -31.73
C SER A 815 12.75 16.19 -32.60
N ASN A 816 12.79 17.46 -32.99
CA ASN A 816 13.78 18.10 -33.89
C ASN A 816 14.93 18.79 -33.16
#